data_AF-A0AA42RH03-F1
#
_entry.id   AF-A0AA42RH03-F1
#
_cell.length_a   1.000
_cell.length_b   1.000
_cell.length_c   1.000
_cell.angle_alpha   90.00
_cell.angle_beta   90.00
_cell.angle_gamma   90.00
#
_symmetry.space_group_name_H-M   'P 1'
#
loop_
_entity.id
_entity.type
_entity.pdbx_description
1 polymer ?
#
loop_
_entity_poly.entity_id
_entity_poly.type
_entity_poly.pdbx_seq_one_letter_code
_entity_poly.pdbx_strand_id
1 'polypeptide(L)'
;MELKNEEDFEKIEAISLENNYNFHHLLGNLSHNFTFQNNSSEDISAKFIYPYQASQNVYELKAFVNDKIFEIQSKSIVDIRKELKNIDTSTIFKNQQNNQVLQLDLGKIPAHATLKIQLKVSKIVEENNLNYQVSFLEFIVKRTESFTQIHRWNNQLNGFPKNINSDIHLSGNFPISKIVSDLKFSKEDDRNYVSKNSDKKIPTLQYAYTKNELQTGIETFTENGCDYFLGTIEPANNPSKYNAPREFLFVLDASGSMMNQPIETSKKLMNQLLPNLNETDKFNVLVYSTKNELIFNSSQFPTKENINLALEKINSLSGTGEKLLDEAIEQIQKNPFDKNYKRIIAIISDGAINLNETVYNSLRNYAKDTQFITLGIGKELDYHAMNFISLATGTLPITVNEPRELNQKITQFQQAVLNSSIYHLKVQSSQINLNETLPKNFNTYLAQNSVNFVSRDCNRRYPKKIEIIGNQSNQNFTQNFEIKQPNPSEFTEAIKFYWAKQKIDYLLKDEERCGEMCKKDGRYRKEIEKIGTEFNISTPYNLLIQKGNIENYNNDYDTDGDGVMDIEDECPYIKGNRFGNGCPENNLSDKKIGNYVQDYSNYLMETVEFDFDKAEIRAIDYPKLDEVVAIMKRNPSHHFVIEGHTDAVGTESYNIDLSQRRANAVLNYLVEKGLNKNRFSISAKGFSDLKHKECNPAANCIDWKNFENRRVRFKIK
;
A
#
# COMPACT_ATOMS: atom_id res chain seq x y z
N MET A 1 19.91 2.31 18.20
CA MET A 1 19.97 1.47 19.42
C MET A 1 19.07 2.09 20.46
N GLU A 2 18.22 1.31 21.10
CA GLU A 2 17.45 1.74 22.27
C GLU A 2 18.09 1.12 23.52
N LEU A 3 18.34 1.95 24.53
CA LEU A 3 18.95 1.55 25.80
C LEU A 3 17.97 1.80 26.94
N LYS A 4 18.09 1.05 28.03
CA LYS A 4 17.16 1.16 29.17
C LYS A 4 17.29 2.48 29.94
N ASN A 5 18.50 3.05 30.03
CA ASN A 5 18.75 4.30 30.75
C ASN A 5 19.38 5.34 29.82
N GLU A 6 19.01 6.61 29.98
CA GLU A 6 19.57 7.69 29.18
C GLU A 6 21.09 7.86 29.38
N GLU A 7 21.60 7.61 30.58
CA GLU A 7 23.03 7.70 30.91
C GLU A 7 23.88 6.64 30.19
N ASP A 8 23.27 5.55 29.70
CA ASP A 8 23.97 4.49 28.99
C ASP A 8 24.27 4.86 27.51
N PHE A 9 23.67 5.93 26.97
CA PHE A 9 23.88 6.37 25.57
C PHE A 9 25.29 6.93 25.29
N GLU A 10 26.02 7.33 26.32
CA GLU A 10 27.43 7.70 26.21
C GLU A 10 28.36 6.48 26.32
N LYS A 11 27.86 5.36 26.85
CA LYS A 11 28.67 4.16 27.15
C LYS A 11 28.76 3.18 25.97
N ILE A 12 27.75 3.13 25.10
CA ILE A 12 27.81 2.39 23.83
C ILE A 12 28.14 3.32 22.67
N GLU A 13 29.26 3.04 22.02
CA GLU A 13 29.77 3.83 20.92
C GLU A 13 29.55 3.13 19.57
N ALA A 14 29.03 3.85 18.57
CA ALA A 14 28.96 3.38 17.19
C ALA A 14 30.32 3.57 16.51
N ILE A 15 31.05 2.47 16.28
CA ILE A 15 32.41 2.48 15.73
C ILE A 15 32.37 2.66 14.21
N SER A 16 31.62 1.80 13.53
CA SER A 16 31.53 1.84 12.07
C SER A 16 30.18 1.40 11.55
N LEU A 17 29.86 1.91 10.37
CA LEU A 17 28.80 1.42 9.51
C LEU A 17 29.39 1.16 8.14
N GLU A 18 29.40 -0.11 7.72
CA GLU A 18 29.78 -0.51 6.37
C GLU A 18 28.51 -0.86 5.60
N ASN A 19 28.24 -0.10 4.55
CA ASN A 19 27.13 -0.34 3.65
C ASN A 19 27.65 -0.92 2.34
N ASN A 20 27.00 -1.98 1.86
CA ASN A 20 27.13 -2.45 0.49
C ASN A 20 25.78 -2.33 -0.21
N TYR A 21 25.72 -1.50 -1.23
CA TYR A 21 24.52 -1.18 -1.98
C TYR A 21 24.63 -1.71 -3.40
N ASN A 22 24.05 -2.88 -3.64
CA ASN A 22 24.03 -3.52 -4.95
C ASN A 22 22.71 -3.21 -5.64
N PHE A 23 22.72 -2.31 -6.62
CA PHE A 23 21.57 -2.02 -7.48
C PHE A 23 21.74 -2.73 -8.82
N HIS A 24 20.74 -3.52 -9.19
CA HIS A 24 20.67 -4.24 -10.45
C HIS A 24 19.31 -4.00 -11.09
N HIS A 25 19.31 -3.27 -12.19
CA HIS A 25 18.09 -2.87 -12.88
C HIS A 25 17.08 -2.12 -12.00
N LEU A 26 15.98 -2.74 -11.58
CA LEU A 26 14.99 -2.16 -10.66
C LEU A 26 15.12 -2.69 -9.22
N LEU A 27 16.08 -3.59 -8.97
CA LEU A 27 16.26 -4.28 -7.70
C LEU A 27 17.47 -3.72 -6.95
N GLY A 28 17.30 -3.52 -5.65
CA GLY A 28 18.39 -3.24 -4.72
C GLY A 28 18.57 -4.41 -3.76
N ASN A 29 19.80 -4.88 -3.59
CA ASN A 29 20.22 -5.76 -2.52
C ASN A 29 21.18 -4.98 -1.61
N LEU A 30 20.70 -4.62 -0.42
CA LEU A 30 21.41 -3.73 0.50
C LEU A 30 21.89 -4.53 1.71
N SER A 31 23.16 -4.37 2.06
CA SER A 31 23.74 -4.94 3.29
C SER A 31 24.27 -3.82 4.16
N HIS A 32 23.90 -3.83 5.43
CA HIS A 32 24.37 -2.90 6.44
C HIS A 32 25.05 -3.66 7.57
N ASN A 33 26.33 -3.37 7.79
CA ASN A 33 27.12 -3.97 8.86
C ASN A 33 27.47 -2.88 9.88
N PHE A 34 26.81 -2.90 11.03
CA PHE A 34 27.08 -1.99 12.13
C PHE A 34 28.05 -2.61 13.12
N THR A 35 29.02 -1.84 13.58
CA THR A 35 29.89 -2.22 14.71
C THR A 35 29.70 -1.22 15.84
N PHE A 36 29.34 -1.72 17.01
CA PHE A 36 29.24 -0.97 18.26
C PHE A 36 30.22 -1.52 19.29
N GLN A 37 30.64 -0.67 20.22
CA GLN A 37 31.51 -1.03 21.32
C GLN A 37 30.89 -0.58 22.64
N ASN A 38 30.77 -1.49 23.61
CA ASN A 38 30.53 -1.10 24.99
C ASN A 38 31.86 -0.65 25.61
N ASN A 39 32.04 0.63 25.86
CA ASN A 39 33.27 1.18 26.44
C ASN A 39 33.23 1.22 27.97
N SER A 40 32.11 0.87 28.60
CA SER A 40 31.96 0.89 30.05
C SER A 40 32.49 -0.38 30.72
N SER A 41 32.69 -0.28 32.03
CA SER A 41 33.02 -1.38 32.93
C SER A 41 31.81 -2.22 33.35
N GLU A 42 30.62 -1.95 32.79
CA GLU A 42 29.36 -2.57 33.17
C GLU A 42 28.64 -3.19 31.98
N ASP A 43 27.77 -4.14 32.25
CA ASP A 43 26.90 -4.75 31.26
C ASP A 43 25.73 -3.82 30.92
N ILE A 44 25.48 -3.59 29.63
CA ILE A 44 24.44 -2.65 29.18
C ILE A 44 23.32 -3.40 28.48
N SER A 45 22.08 -3.17 28.93
CA SER A 45 20.90 -3.73 28.26
C SER A 45 20.54 -2.92 27.02
N ALA A 46 20.40 -3.58 25.87
CA ALA A 46 20.22 -2.88 24.61
C ALA A 46 19.30 -3.60 23.62
N LYS A 47 18.55 -2.83 22.84
CA LYS A 47 17.76 -3.28 21.70
C LYS A 47 18.24 -2.60 20.42
N PHE A 48 18.29 -3.36 19.33
CA PHE A 48 18.46 -2.80 18.00
C PHE A 48 17.10 -2.54 17.36
N ILE A 49 16.93 -1.37 16.75
CA ILE A 49 15.68 -0.96 16.09
C ILE A 49 16.03 -0.55 14.67
N TYR A 50 15.29 -1.09 13.69
CA TYR A 50 15.43 -0.74 12.29
C TYR A 50 14.09 -0.31 11.69
N PRO A 51 13.91 0.97 11.31
CA PRO A 51 12.76 1.38 10.53
C PRO A 51 12.89 0.86 9.09
N TYR A 52 11.82 0.28 8.56
CA TYR A 52 11.78 -0.18 7.18
C TYR A 52 10.55 0.38 6.46
N GLN A 53 10.63 0.51 5.14
CA GLN A 53 9.55 1.03 4.31
C GLN A 53 8.76 -0.11 3.66
N ALA A 54 7.53 0.16 3.22
CA ALA A 54 6.72 -0.82 2.47
C ALA A 54 7.39 -1.32 1.17
N SER A 55 8.27 -0.52 0.55
CA SER A 55 9.04 -0.91 -0.65
C SER A 55 10.27 -1.79 -0.35
N GLN A 56 10.57 -2.00 0.93
CA GLN A 56 11.67 -2.82 1.40
C GLN A 56 11.16 -4.17 1.92
N ASN A 57 12.07 -5.12 1.97
CA ASN A 57 11.88 -6.39 2.63
C ASN A 57 13.16 -6.76 3.36
N VAL A 58 13.07 -6.82 4.69
CA VAL A 58 14.16 -7.29 5.55
C VAL A 58 14.11 -8.80 5.57
N TYR A 59 15.14 -9.44 5.02
CA TYR A 59 15.21 -10.90 4.93
C TYR A 59 16.34 -11.49 5.79
N GLU A 60 17.22 -10.64 6.34
CA GLU A 60 18.21 -11.06 7.32
C GLU A 60 18.48 -9.93 8.32
N LEU A 61 18.38 -10.23 9.60
CA LEU A 61 18.91 -9.40 10.68
C LEU A 61 19.57 -10.32 11.71
N LYS A 62 20.88 -10.17 11.86
CA LYS A 62 21.71 -10.95 12.79
C LYS A 62 22.52 -9.99 13.64
N ALA A 63 22.66 -10.29 14.92
CA ALA A 63 23.57 -9.61 15.81
C ALA A 63 24.48 -10.62 16.50
N PHE A 64 25.75 -10.26 16.60
CA PHE A 64 26.81 -11.05 17.20
C PHE A 64 27.33 -10.29 18.42
N VAL A 65 27.19 -10.89 19.60
CA VAL A 65 27.73 -10.37 20.87
C VAL A 65 28.58 -11.48 21.48
N ASN A 66 29.90 -11.36 21.37
CA ASN A 66 30.85 -12.43 21.70
C ASN A 66 30.46 -13.75 20.96
N ASP A 67 30.18 -14.83 21.68
CA ASP A 67 29.79 -16.14 21.11
C ASP A 67 28.26 -16.28 20.87
N LYS A 68 27.47 -15.26 21.21
CA LYS A 68 26.00 -15.31 21.06
C LYS A 68 25.58 -14.71 19.73
N ILE A 69 24.70 -15.43 19.02
CA ILE A 69 24.06 -14.99 17.79
C ILE A 69 22.58 -14.77 18.10
N PHE A 70 22.11 -13.55 17.85
CA PHE A 70 20.70 -13.19 17.85
C PHE A 70 20.29 -13.03 16.40
N GLU A 71 19.22 -13.69 15.96
CA GLU A 71 18.76 -13.58 14.58
C GLU A 71 17.25 -13.54 14.51
N ILE A 72 16.71 -12.86 13.49
CA ILE A 72 15.28 -12.91 13.19
C ILE A 72 14.96 -14.12 12.31
N GLN A 73 13.73 -14.61 12.43
CA GLN A 73 13.15 -15.61 11.55
C GLN A 73 11.67 -15.34 11.33
N SER A 74 11.18 -15.64 10.13
CA SER A 74 9.77 -15.59 9.75
C SER A 74 9.08 -16.85 10.24
N LYS A 75 8.01 -16.68 11.02
CA LYS A 75 7.23 -17.78 11.57
C LYS A 75 5.74 -17.50 11.38
N SER A 76 4.98 -18.55 11.05
CA SER A 76 3.53 -18.43 10.90
C SER A 76 2.89 -18.04 12.24
N ILE A 77 1.85 -17.20 12.18
CA ILE A 77 1.08 -16.80 13.37
C ILE A 77 0.47 -18.03 14.06
N VAL A 78 0.08 -19.05 13.28
CA VAL A 78 -0.45 -20.32 13.81
C VAL A 78 0.57 -21.03 14.70
N ASP A 79 1.81 -21.13 14.25
CA ASP A 79 2.84 -21.85 14.99
C ASP A 79 3.33 -21.05 16.20
N ILE A 80 3.38 -19.71 16.06
CA ILE A 80 3.59 -18.80 17.18
C ILE A 80 2.56 -19.05 18.28
N ARG A 81 1.27 -19.07 17.95
CA ARG A 81 0.19 -19.32 18.92
C ARG A 81 0.28 -20.68 19.58
N LYS A 82 0.61 -21.72 18.81
CA LYS A 82 0.79 -23.08 19.37
C LYS A 82 1.86 -23.10 20.45
N GLU A 83 2.93 -22.35 20.27
CA GLU A 83 4.03 -22.25 21.25
C GLU A 83 3.69 -21.34 22.43
N LEU A 84 2.86 -20.31 22.21
CA LEU A 84 2.42 -19.37 23.24
C LEU A 84 1.20 -19.84 24.06
N LYS A 85 0.65 -21.04 23.83
CA LYS A 85 -0.60 -21.57 24.45
C LYS A 85 -0.73 -21.48 25.99
N ASN A 86 0.33 -21.12 26.71
CA ASN A 86 0.36 -20.97 28.17
C ASN A 86 0.70 -19.54 28.65
N ILE A 87 0.76 -18.55 27.74
CA ILE A 87 1.15 -17.17 28.03
C ILE A 87 -0.04 -16.26 27.69
N ASP A 88 -0.38 -15.33 28.59
CA ASP A 88 -1.42 -14.32 28.35
C ASP A 88 -0.94 -13.31 27.30
N THR A 89 -1.25 -13.61 26.05
CA THR A 89 -0.89 -12.84 24.86
C THR A 89 -1.44 -11.42 24.90
N SER A 90 -2.59 -11.19 25.56
CA SER A 90 -3.31 -9.91 25.56
C SER A 90 -2.56 -8.75 26.22
N THR A 91 -1.48 -9.02 26.96
CA THR A 91 -0.61 -8.01 27.58
C THR A 91 0.65 -7.70 26.76
N ILE A 92 1.08 -8.63 25.90
CA ILE A 92 2.26 -8.49 25.04
C ILE A 92 1.94 -7.58 23.85
N PHE A 93 0.71 -7.65 23.33
CA PHE A 93 0.30 -7.00 22.07
C PHE A 93 -0.36 -5.62 22.22
N LYS A 94 -0.77 -5.22 23.43
CA LYS A 94 -1.38 -3.89 23.67
C LYS A 94 -0.42 -2.69 23.52
N ASN A 95 0.89 -2.94 23.45
CA ASN A 95 1.92 -1.89 23.47
C ASN A 95 2.59 -1.60 22.12
N GLN A 96 2.10 -2.15 21.00
CA GLN A 96 2.78 -2.02 19.70
C GLN A 96 1.94 -1.39 18.58
N GLN A 97 0.99 -0.53 18.92
CA GLN A 97 0.30 0.24 17.88
C GLN A 97 1.25 1.21 17.17
N ASN A 98 1.30 1.05 15.84
CA ASN A 98 2.10 1.80 14.89
C ASN A 98 3.60 1.67 15.13
N ASN A 99 4.29 0.99 14.21
CA ASN A 99 5.23 1.62 13.28
C ASN A 99 6.00 0.55 12.50
N GLN A 100 6.36 0.86 11.26
CA GLN A 100 7.17 0.02 10.38
C GLN A 100 8.62 -0.09 10.89
N VAL A 101 8.83 -0.74 12.04
CA VAL A 101 10.13 -0.94 12.68
C VAL A 101 10.31 -2.39 13.08
N LEU A 102 11.51 -2.92 12.90
CA LEU A 102 11.95 -4.22 13.37
C LEU A 102 12.78 -4.04 14.64
N GLN A 103 12.51 -4.84 15.67
CA GLN A 103 13.26 -4.82 16.93
C GLN A 103 13.99 -6.15 17.13
N LEU A 104 15.24 -6.07 17.62
CA LEU A 104 16.03 -7.23 18.04
C LEU A 104 16.57 -6.97 19.45
N ASP A 105 16.16 -7.80 20.40
CA ASP A 105 16.60 -7.69 21.79
C ASP A 105 17.92 -8.41 21.98
N LEU A 106 18.95 -7.63 22.32
CA LEU A 106 20.31 -8.10 22.48
C LEU A 106 20.61 -8.51 23.93
N GLY A 107 19.64 -8.32 24.83
CA GLY A 107 19.83 -8.52 26.26
C GLY A 107 20.94 -7.63 26.81
N LYS A 108 21.77 -8.19 27.69
CA LYS A 108 22.93 -7.52 28.29
C LYS A 108 24.17 -7.70 27.40
N ILE A 109 24.67 -6.59 26.88
CA ILE A 109 25.96 -6.50 26.19
C ILE A 109 27.06 -6.38 27.25
N PRO A 110 28.00 -7.35 27.33
CA PRO A 110 29.02 -7.33 28.38
C PRO A 110 29.91 -6.08 28.35
N ALA A 111 30.48 -5.72 29.50
CA ALA A 111 31.53 -4.71 29.60
C ALA A 111 32.65 -4.98 28.58
N HIS A 112 33.12 -3.94 27.89
CA HIS A 112 34.17 -4.03 26.86
C HIS A 112 33.87 -4.94 25.64
N ALA A 113 32.63 -5.42 25.48
CA ALA A 113 32.27 -6.25 24.34
C ALA A 113 32.05 -5.44 23.05
N THR A 114 32.39 -6.07 21.92
CA THR A 114 32.04 -5.60 20.59
C THR A 114 30.74 -6.25 20.14
N LEU A 115 29.80 -5.43 19.69
CA LEU A 115 28.53 -5.85 19.08
C LEU A 115 28.63 -5.62 17.57
N LYS A 116 28.37 -6.66 16.77
CA LYS A 116 28.26 -6.56 15.31
C LYS A 116 26.83 -6.86 14.89
N ILE A 117 26.24 -6.04 14.03
CA ILE A 117 24.89 -6.24 13.50
C ILE A 117 24.96 -6.28 11.99
N GLN A 118 24.47 -7.37 11.40
CA GLN A 118 24.33 -7.56 9.97
C GLN A 118 22.85 -7.48 9.61
N LEU A 119 22.50 -6.58 8.71
CA LEU A 119 21.15 -6.38 8.21
C LEU A 119 21.18 -6.45 6.69
N LYS A 120 20.35 -7.32 6.10
CA LYS A 120 20.17 -7.39 4.66
C LYS A 120 18.72 -7.11 4.25
N VAL A 121 18.60 -6.28 3.22
CA VAL A 121 17.33 -5.74 2.76
C VAL A 121 17.27 -5.78 1.25
N SER A 122 16.20 -6.36 0.71
CA SER A 122 15.87 -6.21 -0.70
C SER A 122 14.94 -5.02 -0.89
N LYS A 123 15.15 -4.23 -1.94
CA LYS A 123 14.36 -3.03 -2.26
C LYS A 123 13.96 -3.03 -3.74
N ILE A 124 12.79 -2.49 -4.03
CA ILE A 124 12.40 -2.11 -5.40
C ILE A 124 12.74 -0.63 -5.59
N VAL A 125 13.49 -0.31 -6.64
CA VAL A 125 13.84 1.05 -7.05
C VAL A 125 12.64 1.70 -7.71
N GLU A 126 12.38 2.96 -7.37
CA GLU A 126 11.24 3.70 -7.93
C GLU A 126 11.57 4.16 -9.35
N GLU A 127 10.69 3.87 -10.31
CA GLU A 127 10.80 4.35 -11.68
C GLU A 127 9.81 5.51 -11.90
N ASN A 128 10.31 6.62 -12.45
CA ASN A 128 9.49 7.76 -12.82
C ASN A 128 9.97 8.34 -14.16
N ASN A 129 9.11 8.30 -15.18
CA ASN A 129 9.39 8.82 -16.53
C ASN A 129 10.75 8.35 -17.05
N LEU A 130 10.98 7.03 -17.04
CA LEU A 130 12.21 6.39 -17.50
C LEU A 130 13.48 6.67 -16.67
N ASN A 131 13.37 7.38 -15.55
CA ASN A 131 14.45 7.57 -14.59
C ASN A 131 14.22 6.70 -13.36
N TYR A 132 15.28 6.06 -12.88
CA TYR A 132 15.28 5.27 -11.68
C TYR A 132 15.80 6.12 -10.52
N GLN A 133 15.02 6.22 -9.45
CA GLN A 133 15.36 6.99 -8.26
C GLN A 133 15.53 6.07 -7.07
N VAL A 134 16.72 6.13 -6.47
CA VAL A 134 17.05 5.38 -5.27
C VAL A 134 16.90 6.29 -4.06
N SER A 135 16.01 5.90 -3.16
CA SER A 135 15.93 6.45 -1.81
C SER A 135 16.71 5.58 -0.84
N PHE A 136 17.75 6.16 -0.24
CA PHE A 136 18.51 5.55 0.86
C PHE A 136 17.83 5.92 2.19
N LEU A 137 17.87 5.00 3.15
CA LEU A 137 17.39 5.28 4.50
C LEU A 137 18.38 6.16 5.26
N GLU A 138 17.85 7.11 6.02
CA GLU A 138 18.63 7.87 6.99
C GLU A 138 18.67 7.13 8.33
N PHE A 139 19.87 6.77 8.78
CA PHE A 139 20.06 6.08 10.05
C PHE A 139 20.13 7.08 11.20
N ILE A 140 19.21 6.94 12.17
CA ILE A 140 19.30 7.65 13.46
C ILE A 140 20.00 6.70 14.45
N VAL A 141 21.19 7.08 14.91
CA VAL A 141 22.04 6.18 15.71
C VAL A 141 21.89 6.38 17.22
N LYS A 142 21.41 7.53 17.72
CA LYS A 142 21.11 7.75 19.15
C LYS A 142 19.76 8.46 19.36
N ARG A 143 19.05 8.12 20.44
CA ARG A 143 17.76 8.69 20.83
C ARG A 143 17.67 8.77 22.35
N THR A 144 17.10 9.82 22.92
CA THR A 144 16.85 9.95 24.38
C THR A 144 15.38 9.68 24.76
N GLU A 145 14.40 9.91 23.87
CA GLU A 145 12.97 9.81 24.23
C GLU A 145 12.24 8.53 23.78
N SER A 146 11.14 8.16 24.44
CA SER A 146 10.30 6.98 24.10
C SER A 146 9.53 7.14 22.77
N PHE A 147 9.14 6.01 22.17
CA PHE A 147 8.61 5.86 20.80
C PHE A 147 7.35 6.67 20.44
N THR A 148 6.57 7.14 21.41
CA THR A 148 5.20 7.68 21.21
C THR A 148 5.10 9.08 20.57
N GLN A 149 6.21 9.75 20.22
CA GLN A 149 6.22 11.16 19.76
C GLN A 149 6.75 11.39 18.32
N ILE A 150 6.43 10.51 17.37
CA ILE A 150 7.07 10.46 16.04
C ILE A 150 6.70 11.59 15.06
N HIS A 151 5.71 12.43 15.36
CA HIS A 151 5.18 13.39 14.38
C HIS A 151 5.92 14.75 14.25
N ARG A 152 7.04 14.97 14.94
CA ARG A 152 7.80 16.24 14.84
C ARG A 152 9.30 15.99 14.71
N TRP A 153 9.80 15.89 13.48
CA TRP A 153 11.24 15.83 13.21
C TRP A 153 11.87 17.22 13.30
N ASN A 154 12.83 17.38 14.22
CA ASN A 154 13.80 18.47 14.22
C ASN A 154 15.21 17.86 14.28
N ASN A 155 16.08 18.34 13.39
CA ASN A 155 17.44 17.88 13.12
C ASN A 155 18.45 18.16 14.27
N GLN A 156 18.31 17.51 15.43
CA GLN A 156 19.41 17.42 16.40
C GLN A 156 19.90 15.97 16.49
N LEU A 157 20.83 15.66 15.59
CA LEU A 157 21.52 14.38 15.46
C LEU A 157 22.71 14.33 16.43
N ASN A 158 22.64 13.52 17.50
CA ASN A 158 23.81 13.17 18.30
C ASN A 158 24.27 11.74 17.95
N GLY A 159 25.56 11.54 17.66
CA GLY A 159 26.19 10.21 17.65
C GLY A 159 26.18 9.40 16.35
N PHE A 160 26.53 10.01 15.21
CA PHE A 160 26.88 9.27 14.00
C PHE A 160 28.03 8.27 14.26
N PRO A 161 28.06 7.10 13.58
CA PRO A 161 29.21 6.20 13.60
C PRO A 161 30.48 6.99 13.28
N LYS A 162 31.60 6.67 13.95
CA LYS A 162 32.88 7.35 13.69
C LYS A 162 33.26 7.29 12.22
N ASN A 163 33.09 6.11 11.63
CA ASN A 163 33.35 5.83 10.22
C ASN A 163 32.09 5.32 9.53
N ILE A 164 31.74 5.92 8.40
CA ILE A 164 30.71 5.41 7.49
C ILE A 164 31.38 5.15 6.16
N ASN A 165 31.36 3.90 5.73
CA ASN A 165 31.82 3.49 4.41
C ASN A 165 30.63 2.95 3.65
N SER A 166 30.41 3.43 2.44
CA SER A 166 29.37 2.91 1.56
C SER A 166 29.96 2.58 0.20
N ASP A 167 29.93 1.31 -0.16
CA ASP A 167 30.23 0.84 -1.50
C ASP A 167 28.91 0.73 -2.26
N ILE A 168 28.85 1.35 -3.45
CA ILE A 168 27.69 1.30 -4.33
C ILE A 168 28.09 0.66 -5.64
N HIS A 169 27.39 -0.41 -5.99
CA HIS A 169 27.50 -1.08 -7.27
C HIS A 169 26.19 -0.87 -8.01
N LEU A 170 26.25 -0.20 -9.15
CA LEU A 170 25.11 0.01 -10.04
C LEU A 170 25.33 -0.79 -11.31
N SER A 171 24.38 -1.67 -11.60
CA SER A 171 24.42 -2.59 -12.72
C SER A 171 23.04 -2.74 -13.38
N GLY A 172 22.99 -3.32 -14.58
CA GLY A 172 21.72 -3.71 -15.19
C GLY A 172 21.89 -4.36 -16.55
N ASN A 173 20.77 -4.84 -17.09
CA ASN A 173 20.72 -5.46 -18.41
C ASN A 173 21.13 -4.54 -19.57
N PHE A 174 20.99 -3.23 -19.40
CA PHE A 174 21.11 -2.25 -20.47
C PHE A 174 22.19 -1.21 -20.19
N PRO A 175 22.82 -0.62 -21.24
CA PRO A 175 23.80 0.43 -21.05
C PRO A 175 23.24 1.63 -20.28
N ILE A 176 23.93 2.07 -19.23
CA ILE A 176 23.52 3.21 -18.41
C ILE A 176 23.96 4.50 -19.10
N SER A 177 23.00 5.36 -19.45
CA SER A 177 23.25 6.61 -20.18
C SER A 177 23.55 7.79 -19.26
N LYS A 178 22.98 7.79 -18.06
CA LYS A 178 23.07 8.90 -17.12
C LYS A 178 23.07 8.38 -15.69
N ILE A 179 23.94 8.96 -14.87
CA ILE A 179 23.96 8.80 -13.42
C ILE A 179 23.98 10.22 -12.83
N VAL A 180 23.02 10.52 -11.95
CA VAL A 180 22.98 11.76 -11.16
C VAL A 180 23.13 11.37 -9.70
N SER A 181 24.25 11.75 -9.11
CA SER A 181 24.60 11.49 -7.72
C SER A 181 25.50 12.61 -7.22
N ASP A 182 25.52 12.82 -5.91
CA ASP A 182 26.55 13.57 -5.21
C ASP A 182 27.86 12.77 -5.06
N LEU A 183 27.85 11.48 -5.37
CA LEU A 183 29.05 10.65 -5.46
C LEU A 183 29.62 10.55 -6.87
N LYS A 184 30.94 10.33 -6.94
CA LYS A 184 31.63 10.04 -8.20
C LYS A 184 31.57 8.54 -8.49
N PHE A 185 31.00 8.18 -9.63
CA PHE A 185 30.97 6.81 -10.13
C PHE A 185 32.13 6.58 -11.11
N SER A 186 32.82 5.46 -10.91
CA SER A 186 33.79 4.91 -11.86
C SER A 186 33.07 3.89 -12.75
N LYS A 187 33.30 4.00 -14.05
CA LYS A 187 32.74 3.09 -15.05
C LYS A 187 33.63 1.86 -15.17
N GLU A 188 33.09 0.67 -14.91
CA GLU A 188 33.78 -0.59 -15.22
C GLU A 188 33.49 -1.00 -16.66
N ASP A 189 32.21 -0.95 -17.06
CA ASP A 189 31.76 -1.08 -18.44
C ASP A 189 30.48 -0.25 -18.69
N ASP A 190 29.87 -0.35 -19.87
CA ASP A 190 28.67 0.41 -20.23
C ASP A 190 27.43 0.11 -19.36
N ARG A 191 27.44 -1.00 -18.62
CA ARG A 191 26.34 -1.49 -17.78
C ARG A 191 26.68 -1.49 -16.30
N ASN A 192 27.97 -1.47 -15.93
CA ASN A 192 28.46 -1.62 -14.57
C ASN A 192 29.27 -0.41 -14.11
N TYR A 193 28.86 0.16 -12.97
CA TYR A 193 29.45 1.34 -12.37
C TYR A 193 29.61 1.14 -10.88
N VAL A 194 30.71 1.61 -10.32
CA VAL A 194 31.02 1.49 -8.90
C VAL A 194 31.35 2.85 -8.30
N SER A 195 30.93 3.06 -7.06
CA SER A 195 31.30 4.24 -6.29
C SER A 195 31.61 3.83 -4.86
N LYS A 196 32.55 4.57 -4.25
CA LYS A 196 32.88 4.44 -2.84
C LYS A 196 32.66 5.77 -2.16
N ASN A 197 31.95 5.75 -1.05
CA ASN A 197 31.69 6.92 -0.23
C ASN A 197 32.27 6.68 1.17
N SER A 198 33.25 7.49 1.55
CA SER A 198 33.78 7.57 2.91
C SER A 198 33.30 8.81 3.67
N ASP A 199 32.49 9.66 3.02
CA ASP A 199 31.91 10.83 3.66
C ASP A 199 30.68 10.43 4.47
N LYS A 200 30.51 11.03 5.65
CA LYS A 200 29.38 10.79 6.58
C LYS A 200 28.01 11.20 6.03
N LYS A 201 27.89 11.45 4.73
CA LYS A 201 26.70 11.91 4.05
C LYS A 201 26.01 10.76 3.34
N ILE A 202 24.69 10.72 3.46
CA ILE A 202 23.85 9.74 2.77
C ILE A 202 23.80 10.12 1.29
N PRO A 203 24.10 9.19 0.37
CA PRO A 203 24.17 9.51 -1.05
C PRO A 203 22.79 9.70 -1.64
N THR A 204 22.76 10.46 -2.72
CA THR A 204 21.63 10.55 -3.65
C THR A 204 21.98 9.74 -4.89
N LEU A 205 21.03 8.99 -5.45
CA LEU A 205 21.28 8.25 -6.69
C LEU A 205 20.04 8.25 -7.57
N GLN A 206 20.22 8.75 -8.79
CA GLN A 206 19.31 8.56 -9.91
C GLN A 206 20.09 8.06 -11.13
N TYR A 207 19.48 7.20 -11.93
CA TYR A 207 20.09 6.73 -13.17
C TYR A 207 19.05 6.49 -14.27
N ALA A 208 19.53 6.45 -15.51
CA ALA A 208 18.72 6.14 -16.68
C ALA A 208 19.50 5.28 -17.67
N TYR A 209 18.79 4.46 -18.44
CA TYR A 209 19.36 3.61 -19.48
C TYR A 209 19.45 4.32 -20.84
N THR A 210 20.25 3.76 -21.75
CA THR A 210 20.38 4.20 -23.13
C THR A 210 19.24 3.60 -23.95
N LYS A 211 18.27 4.43 -24.34
CA LYS A 211 16.98 3.98 -24.90
C LYS A 211 16.77 4.42 -26.35
N ASN A 212 17.80 4.32 -27.20
CA ASN A 212 17.69 4.69 -28.62
C ASN A 212 16.68 3.81 -29.37
N GLU A 213 16.57 2.55 -28.95
CA GLU A 213 15.62 1.57 -29.44
C GLU A 213 15.00 0.82 -28.25
N LEU A 214 13.98 0.01 -28.51
CA LEU A 214 13.41 -0.90 -27.52
C LEU A 214 14.48 -1.89 -27.07
N GLN A 215 14.59 -2.11 -25.76
CA GLN A 215 15.53 -3.08 -25.21
C GLN A 215 14.79 -4.12 -24.39
N THR A 216 15.29 -5.36 -24.46
CA THR A 216 14.75 -6.48 -23.69
C THR A 216 15.87 -7.28 -23.07
N GLY A 217 15.67 -7.75 -21.85
CA GLY A 217 16.70 -8.44 -21.07
C GLY A 217 16.07 -9.51 -20.19
N ILE A 218 16.88 -10.52 -19.85
CA ILE A 218 16.50 -11.52 -18.86
C ILE A 218 17.68 -11.80 -17.93
N GLU A 219 17.40 -11.75 -16.64
CA GLU A 219 18.34 -12.06 -15.55
C GLU A 219 17.88 -13.31 -14.84
N THR A 220 18.85 -14.06 -14.32
CA THR A 220 18.58 -15.35 -13.67
C THR A 220 19.29 -15.41 -12.32
N PHE A 221 18.61 -15.98 -11.34
CA PHE A 221 19.22 -16.37 -10.07
C PHE A 221 18.80 -17.79 -9.73
N THR A 222 19.69 -18.57 -9.11
CA THR A 222 19.39 -19.97 -8.76
C THR A 222 19.82 -20.25 -7.34
N GLU A 223 18.89 -20.82 -6.57
CA GLU A 223 19.12 -21.22 -5.19
C GLU A 223 18.22 -22.41 -4.84
N ASN A 224 18.72 -23.33 -4.02
CA ASN A 224 17.97 -24.50 -3.53
C ASN A 224 17.32 -25.35 -4.65
N GLY A 225 17.90 -25.34 -5.85
CA GLY A 225 17.39 -26.09 -7.00
C GLY A 225 16.22 -25.46 -7.74
N CYS A 226 15.89 -24.20 -7.44
CA CYS A 226 14.93 -23.41 -8.18
C CYS A 226 15.64 -22.24 -8.88
N ASP A 227 15.21 -21.98 -10.11
CA ASP A 227 15.62 -20.81 -10.87
C ASP A 227 14.57 -19.71 -10.73
N TYR A 228 15.04 -18.48 -10.65
CA TYR A 228 14.25 -17.27 -10.66
C TYR A 228 14.66 -16.45 -11.88
N PHE A 229 13.68 -15.94 -12.60
CA PHE A 229 13.89 -15.16 -13.82
C PHE A 229 13.30 -13.78 -13.62
N LEU A 230 14.06 -12.73 -13.90
CA LEU A 230 13.54 -11.38 -14.06
C LEU A 230 13.68 -11.02 -15.54
N GLY A 231 12.57 -10.89 -16.24
CA GLY A 231 12.58 -10.38 -17.60
C GLY A 231 12.08 -8.94 -17.64
N THR A 232 12.75 -8.13 -18.44
CA THR A 232 12.52 -6.69 -18.53
C THR A 232 12.35 -6.28 -19.98
N ILE A 233 11.39 -5.41 -20.22
CA ILE A 233 11.14 -4.73 -21.49
C ILE A 233 11.21 -3.24 -21.22
N GLU A 234 12.23 -2.58 -21.77
CA GLU A 234 12.46 -1.15 -21.65
C GLU A 234 12.01 -0.43 -22.93
N PRO A 235 11.13 0.59 -22.84
CA PRO A 235 10.68 1.33 -24.01
C PRO A 235 11.79 2.24 -24.57
N ALA A 236 11.68 2.57 -25.85
CA ALA A 236 12.55 3.56 -26.49
C ALA A 236 12.19 5.00 -26.04
N ASN A 237 13.18 5.89 -25.99
CA ASN A 237 12.99 7.32 -25.68
C ASN A 237 12.18 8.07 -26.76
N ASN A 238 12.13 7.55 -27.99
CA ASN A 238 11.35 8.15 -29.08
C ASN A 238 10.36 7.14 -29.69
N PRO A 239 9.24 6.87 -29.00
CA PRO A 239 8.25 5.85 -29.38
C PRO A 239 7.44 6.22 -30.63
N SER A 240 7.49 7.49 -31.07
CA SER A 240 6.73 8.02 -32.22
C SER A 240 6.97 7.28 -33.55
N LYS A 241 8.11 6.59 -33.68
CA LYS A 241 8.45 5.72 -34.83
C LYS A 241 7.51 4.51 -34.96
N TYR A 242 6.78 4.14 -33.91
CA TYR A 242 5.97 2.92 -33.83
C TYR A 242 4.47 3.16 -33.61
N ASN A 243 3.97 4.36 -33.93
CA ASN A 243 2.55 4.69 -33.73
C ASN A 243 1.63 3.78 -34.56
N ALA A 244 0.89 2.91 -33.87
CA ALA A 244 -0.25 2.19 -34.43
C ALA A 244 -1.48 3.13 -34.50
N PRO A 245 -2.41 2.93 -35.43
CA PRO A 245 -3.70 3.63 -35.40
C PRO A 245 -4.44 3.30 -34.09
N ARG A 246 -5.09 4.31 -33.48
CA ARG A 246 -5.70 4.18 -32.15
C ARG A 246 -7.19 4.40 -32.20
N GLU A 247 -7.90 3.72 -31.32
CA GLU A 247 -9.31 3.96 -31.08
C GLU A 247 -9.49 4.44 -29.65
N PHE A 248 -10.02 5.65 -29.49
CA PHE A 248 -10.33 6.23 -28.20
C PHE A 248 -11.79 6.04 -27.84
N LEU A 249 -12.05 5.56 -26.63
CA LEU A 249 -13.35 5.63 -26.00
C LEU A 249 -13.23 6.48 -24.73
N PHE A 250 -13.70 7.72 -24.81
CA PHE A 250 -13.73 8.61 -23.65
C PHE A 250 -14.99 8.32 -22.84
N VAL A 251 -14.84 8.03 -21.55
CA VAL A 251 -15.93 7.68 -20.64
C VAL A 251 -16.08 8.83 -19.65
N LEU A 252 -17.06 9.69 -19.89
CA LEU A 252 -17.29 10.92 -19.13
C LEU A 252 -18.36 10.73 -18.07
N ASP A 253 -17.97 10.98 -16.82
CA ASP A 253 -18.90 11.10 -15.70
C ASP A 253 -19.67 12.43 -15.82
N ALA A 254 -21.00 12.34 -15.82
CA ALA A 254 -21.90 13.49 -15.77
C ALA A 254 -22.87 13.40 -14.59
N SER A 255 -22.53 12.62 -13.55
CA SER A 255 -23.34 12.47 -12.34
C SER A 255 -23.41 13.76 -11.51
N GLY A 256 -24.29 13.78 -10.50
CA GLY A 256 -24.52 14.94 -9.65
C GLY A 256 -23.27 15.45 -8.90
N SER A 257 -22.30 14.58 -8.60
CA SER A 257 -21.05 14.99 -7.94
C SER A 257 -20.16 15.84 -8.85
N MET A 258 -20.31 15.69 -10.17
CA MET A 258 -19.58 16.48 -11.16
C MET A 258 -20.09 17.93 -11.28
N MET A 259 -21.15 18.32 -10.56
CA MET A 259 -21.78 19.63 -10.67
C MET A 259 -20.78 20.78 -10.40
N ASN A 260 -20.91 21.87 -11.17
CA ASN A 260 -20.04 23.05 -11.14
C ASN A 260 -18.64 22.79 -11.71
N GLN A 261 -17.59 22.91 -10.88
CA GLN A 261 -16.21 22.96 -11.34
C GLN A 261 -15.70 21.65 -11.99
N PRO A 262 -16.03 20.44 -11.50
CA PRO A 262 -15.53 19.20 -12.11
C PRO A 262 -16.03 18.97 -13.54
N ILE A 263 -17.33 19.16 -13.82
CA ILE A 263 -17.87 19.02 -15.18
C ILE A 263 -17.29 20.08 -16.12
N GLU A 264 -17.15 21.33 -15.67
CA GLU A 264 -16.54 22.39 -16.47
C GLU A 264 -15.05 22.13 -16.77
N THR A 265 -14.33 21.52 -15.82
CA THR A 265 -12.95 21.08 -16.04
C THR A 265 -12.89 19.93 -17.04
N SER A 266 -13.82 18.98 -16.96
CA SER A 266 -13.96 17.86 -17.91
C SER A 266 -14.29 18.34 -19.32
N LYS A 267 -15.19 19.32 -19.47
CA LYS A 267 -15.47 19.97 -20.76
C LYS A 267 -14.23 20.64 -21.33
N LYS A 268 -13.51 21.44 -20.54
CA LYS A 268 -12.26 22.09 -20.97
C LYS A 268 -11.21 21.07 -21.41
N LEU A 269 -11.05 19.99 -20.65
CA LEU A 269 -10.19 18.86 -21.01
C LEU A 269 -10.55 18.30 -22.39
N MET A 270 -11.83 17.99 -22.63
CA MET A 270 -12.28 17.42 -23.91
C MET A 270 -12.15 18.39 -25.09
N ASN A 271 -12.43 19.69 -24.88
CA ASN A 271 -12.22 20.72 -25.90
C ASN A 271 -10.75 20.84 -26.32
N GLN A 272 -9.81 20.44 -25.46
CA GLN A 272 -8.39 20.43 -25.78
C GLN A 272 -7.91 19.07 -26.30
N LEU A 273 -8.52 17.95 -25.88
CA LEU A 273 -8.11 16.61 -26.31
C LEU A 273 -8.61 16.24 -27.71
N LEU A 274 -9.91 16.41 -28.00
CA LEU A 274 -10.50 15.93 -29.25
C LEU A 274 -9.91 16.57 -30.51
N PRO A 275 -9.63 17.89 -30.56
CA PRO A 275 -9.01 18.50 -31.74
C PRO A 275 -7.57 18.05 -32.01
N ASN A 276 -6.91 17.42 -31.04
CA ASN A 276 -5.52 16.96 -31.14
C ASN A 276 -5.42 15.47 -31.48
N LEU A 277 -6.53 14.80 -31.82
CA LEU A 277 -6.52 13.44 -32.33
C LEU A 277 -5.92 13.40 -33.76
N ASN A 278 -5.21 12.32 -34.09
CA ASN A 278 -4.63 12.16 -35.42
C ASN A 278 -5.72 11.75 -36.43
N GLU A 279 -5.55 12.11 -37.69
CA GLU A 279 -6.51 11.77 -38.76
C GLU A 279 -6.72 10.25 -38.94
N THR A 280 -5.74 9.43 -38.54
CA THR A 280 -5.80 7.97 -38.58
C THR A 280 -6.46 7.34 -37.37
N ASP A 281 -6.73 8.11 -36.31
CA ASP A 281 -7.40 7.62 -35.12
C ASP A 281 -8.91 7.43 -35.35
N LYS A 282 -9.54 6.65 -34.49
CA LYS A 282 -10.99 6.62 -34.31
C LYS A 282 -11.32 7.07 -32.89
N PHE A 283 -12.50 7.64 -32.67
CA PHE A 283 -12.95 8.00 -31.34
C PHE A 283 -14.45 7.83 -31.15
N ASN A 284 -14.86 7.64 -29.91
CA ASN A 284 -16.23 7.77 -29.45
C ASN A 284 -16.23 8.31 -28.02
N VAL A 285 -17.39 8.76 -27.57
CA VAL A 285 -17.61 9.31 -26.24
C VAL A 285 -18.83 8.63 -25.63
N LEU A 286 -18.63 8.01 -24.48
CA LEU A 286 -19.66 7.47 -23.61
C LEU A 286 -19.87 8.44 -22.46
N VAL A 287 -21.05 9.01 -22.33
CA VAL A 287 -21.44 9.80 -21.17
C VAL A 287 -22.25 8.91 -20.24
N TYR A 288 -21.94 8.90 -18.95
CA TYR A 288 -22.69 8.13 -17.96
C TYR A 288 -23.15 9.01 -16.80
N SER A 289 -24.43 8.87 -16.46
CA SER A 289 -25.09 9.45 -15.29
C SER A 289 -26.29 8.58 -14.92
N THR A 290 -27.52 9.11 -14.95
CA THR A 290 -28.77 8.33 -14.83
C THR A 290 -29.04 7.42 -16.03
N LYS A 291 -28.39 7.69 -17.16
CA LYS A 291 -28.41 6.84 -18.33
C LYS A 291 -27.06 6.91 -19.03
N ASN A 292 -26.66 5.81 -19.64
CA ASN A 292 -25.47 5.76 -20.47
C ASN A 292 -25.82 6.06 -21.93
N GLU A 293 -25.11 7.03 -22.51
CA GLU A 293 -25.31 7.46 -23.90
C GLU A 293 -23.97 7.50 -24.65
N LEU A 294 -23.91 6.80 -25.78
CA LEU A 294 -22.83 6.95 -26.74
C LEU A 294 -23.17 8.08 -27.72
N ILE A 295 -22.21 8.97 -27.97
CA ILE A 295 -22.38 10.04 -28.95
C ILE A 295 -22.59 9.47 -30.35
N PHE A 296 -21.86 8.41 -30.70
CA PHE A 296 -21.94 7.71 -31.98
C PHE A 296 -22.27 6.22 -31.78
N ASN A 297 -22.98 5.60 -32.72
CA ASN A 297 -23.28 4.16 -32.69
C ASN A 297 -22.02 3.28 -32.81
N SER A 298 -20.97 3.81 -33.43
CA SER A 298 -19.65 3.19 -33.55
C SER A 298 -18.59 4.29 -33.59
N SER A 299 -17.36 3.97 -33.22
CA SER A 299 -16.25 4.93 -33.27
C SER A 299 -16.06 5.52 -34.66
N GLN A 300 -15.81 6.83 -34.73
CA GLN A 300 -15.72 7.61 -35.96
C GLN A 300 -14.31 8.21 -36.11
N PHE A 301 -13.94 8.55 -37.34
CA PHE A 301 -12.72 9.34 -37.59
C PHE A 301 -12.88 10.78 -37.06
N PRO A 302 -11.81 11.42 -36.56
CA PRO A 302 -11.82 12.77 -36.01
C PRO A 302 -11.86 13.84 -37.11
N THR A 303 -12.89 13.82 -37.94
CA THR A 303 -13.16 14.91 -38.88
C THR A 303 -13.62 16.15 -38.11
N LYS A 304 -13.42 17.35 -38.69
CA LYS A 304 -13.91 18.60 -38.07
C LYS A 304 -15.40 18.55 -37.73
N GLU A 305 -16.21 17.93 -38.59
CA GLU A 305 -17.64 17.73 -38.39
C GLU A 305 -17.93 16.82 -37.18
N ASN A 306 -17.29 15.65 -37.11
CA ASN A 306 -17.48 14.70 -36.02
C ASN A 306 -16.99 15.26 -34.68
N ILE A 307 -15.85 15.97 -34.68
CA ILE A 307 -15.32 16.63 -33.48
C ILE A 307 -16.32 17.70 -32.99
N ASN A 308 -16.81 18.56 -33.89
CA ASN A 308 -17.76 19.60 -33.51
C ASN A 308 -19.05 19.00 -32.95
N LEU A 309 -19.60 17.96 -33.59
CA LEU A 309 -20.80 17.27 -33.09
C LEU A 309 -20.58 16.69 -31.69
N ALA A 310 -19.43 16.06 -31.45
CA ALA A 310 -19.09 15.53 -30.13
C ALA A 310 -18.94 16.64 -29.08
N LEU A 311 -18.24 17.73 -29.42
CA LEU A 311 -18.03 18.86 -28.52
C LEU A 311 -19.33 19.61 -28.21
N GLU A 312 -20.25 19.76 -29.16
CA GLU A 312 -21.58 20.34 -28.92
C GLU A 312 -22.34 19.56 -27.86
N LYS A 313 -22.39 18.22 -27.99
CA LYS A 313 -23.01 17.35 -26.98
C LYS A 313 -22.28 17.45 -25.63
N ILE A 314 -20.95 17.36 -25.59
CA ILE A 314 -20.17 17.44 -24.35
C ILE A 314 -20.37 18.78 -23.64
N ASN A 315 -20.36 19.89 -24.38
CA ASN A 315 -20.49 21.22 -23.81
C ASN A 315 -21.91 21.47 -23.26
N SER A 316 -22.92 20.78 -23.78
CA SER A 316 -24.30 20.81 -23.27
C SER A 316 -24.51 20.04 -21.96
N LEU A 317 -23.55 19.22 -21.53
CA LEU A 317 -23.69 18.38 -20.33
C LEU A 317 -23.78 19.22 -19.05
N SER A 318 -24.54 18.71 -18.09
CA SER A 318 -24.62 19.22 -16.72
C SER A 318 -24.48 18.04 -15.74
N GLY A 319 -23.78 18.27 -14.62
CA GLY A 319 -23.60 17.25 -13.59
C GLY A 319 -24.93 16.98 -12.87
N THR A 320 -25.63 15.91 -13.23
CA THR A 320 -26.96 15.57 -12.71
C THR A 320 -27.15 14.05 -12.62
N GLY A 321 -27.97 13.61 -11.68
CA GLY A 321 -28.35 12.21 -11.57
C GLY A 321 -27.37 11.32 -10.81
N GLU A 322 -27.72 10.04 -10.69
CA GLU A 322 -26.92 9.01 -10.03
C GLU A 322 -25.77 8.52 -10.90
N LYS A 323 -24.88 7.71 -10.31
CA LYS A 323 -23.67 7.20 -10.95
C LYS A 323 -23.84 5.71 -11.29
N LEU A 324 -23.83 5.37 -12.58
CA LEU A 324 -24.01 4.00 -13.08
C LEU A 324 -22.75 3.48 -13.81
N LEU A 325 -21.60 3.45 -13.12
CA LEU A 325 -20.35 3.01 -13.76
C LEU A 325 -20.37 1.52 -14.16
N ASP A 326 -21.02 0.65 -13.39
CA ASP A 326 -21.11 -0.79 -13.68
C ASP A 326 -21.75 -1.02 -15.05
N GLU A 327 -22.87 -0.33 -15.32
CA GLU A 327 -23.53 -0.36 -16.62
C GLU A 327 -22.67 0.26 -17.73
N ALA A 328 -21.90 1.30 -17.41
CA ALA A 328 -21.01 1.94 -18.37
C ALA A 328 -19.89 0.96 -18.78
N ILE A 329 -19.36 0.18 -17.83
CA ILE A 329 -18.36 -0.86 -18.10
C ILE A 329 -18.94 -1.99 -18.94
N GLU A 330 -20.17 -2.43 -18.67
CA GLU A 330 -20.84 -3.39 -19.56
C GLU A 330 -21.01 -2.84 -20.99
N GLN A 331 -21.37 -1.57 -21.13
CA GLN A 331 -21.54 -0.95 -22.44
C GLN A 331 -20.20 -0.79 -23.18
N ILE A 332 -19.13 -0.45 -22.45
CA ILE A 332 -17.75 -0.43 -22.96
C ILE A 332 -17.37 -1.80 -23.54
N GLN A 333 -17.73 -2.89 -22.86
CA GLN A 333 -17.45 -4.25 -23.31
C GLN A 333 -18.27 -4.65 -24.54
N LYS A 334 -19.52 -4.17 -24.64
CA LYS A 334 -20.41 -4.41 -25.79
C LYS A 334 -20.05 -3.56 -27.02
N ASN A 335 -19.28 -2.48 -26.85
CA ASN A 335 -18.92 -1.56 -27.93
C ASN A 335 -17.98 -2.22 -28.97
N PRO A 336 -18.39 -2.34 -30.25
CA PRO A 336 -17.60 -3.01 -31.29
C PRO A 336 -16.18 -2.46 -31.42
N PHE A 337 -15.18 -3.34 -31.57
CA PHE A 337 -13.75 -3.01 -31.66
C PHE A 337 -13.12 -3.55 -32.93
N ASP A 338 -12.42 -2.68 -33.67
CA ASP A 338 -11.54 -3.09 -34.75
C ASP A 338 -10.16 -3.48 -34.20
N LYS A 339 -9.83 -4.77 -34.23
CA LYS A 339 -8.57 -5.32 -33.67
C LYS A 339 -7.29 -4.79 -34.32
N ASN A 340 -7.40 -4.10 -35.47
CA ASN A 340 -6.26 -3.44 -36.10
C ASN A 340 -5.90 -2.11 -35.42
N TYR A 341 -6.77 -1.60 -34.55
CA TYR A 341 -6.54 -0.40 -33.77
C TYR A 341 -6.06 -0.77 -32.37
N LYS A 342 -5.28 0.11 -31.77
CA LYS A 342 -5.02 0.07 -30.33
C LYS A 342 -6.20 0.75 -29.60
N ARG A 343 -6.98 0.00 -28.82
CA ARG A 343 -8.07 0.58 -28.01
C ARG A 343 -7.54 1.22 -26.74
N ILE A 344 -8.00 2.45 -26.49
CA ILE A 344 -7.67 3.26 -25.32
C ILE A 344 -8.99 3.74 -24.71
N ILE A 345 -9.23 3.37 -23.46
CA ILE A 345 -10.38 3.84 -22.69
C ILE A 345 -9.89 4.89 -21.70
N ALA A 346 -10.38 6.12 -21.85
CA ALA A 346 -10.06 7.23 -20.96
C ALA A 346 -11.26 7.50 -20.04
N ILE A 347 -11.18 7.07 -18.77
CA ILE A 347 -12.24 7.29 -17.78
C ILE A 347 -12.01 8.64 -17.11
N ILE A 348 -12.99 9.54 -17.17
CA ILE A 348 -12.93 10.88 -16.58
C ILE A 348 -14.00 10.97 -15.50
N SER A 349 -13.59 11.12 -14.24
CA SER A 349 -14.51 11.13 -13.08
C SER A 349 -13.88 11.86 -11.89
N ASP A 350 -14.69 12.30 -10.94
CA ASP A 350 -14.28 12.91 -9.67
C ASP A 350 -14.03 11.90 -8.54
N GLY A 351 -14.18 10.61 -8.81
CA GLY A 351 -13.56 9.56 -8.04
C GLY A 351 -14.47 8.81 -7.06
N ALA A 352 -15.66 9.28 -6.70
CA ALA A 352 -16.55 8.51 -5.81
C ALA A 352 -17.13 7.30 -6.56
N ILE A 353 -16.50 6.12 -6.49
CA ILE A 353 -16.93 4.93 -7.22
C ILE A 353 -17.11 3.77 -6.25
N ASN A 354 -18.35 3.27 -6.12
CA ASN A 354 -18.63 2.01 -5.45
C ASN A 354 -18.18 0.85 -6.36
N LEU A 355 -16.89 0.55 -6.34
CA LEU A 355 -16.31 -0.54 -7.12
C LEU A 355 -16.42 -1.85 -6.35
N ASN A 356 -17.11 -2.82 -6.95
CA ASN A 356 -17.22 -4.18 -6.44
C ASN A 356 -16.29 -5.15 -7.21
N GLU A 357 -16.16 -6.37 -6.71
CA GLU A 357 -15.26 -7.38 -7.26
C GLU A 357 -15.60 -7.79 -8.72
N THR A 358 -16.90 -7.80 -9.07
CA THR A 358 -17.36 -8.11 -10.43
C THR A 358 -16.82 -7.12 -11.45
N VAL A 359 -16.81 -5.83 -11.07
CA VAL A 359 -16.27 -4.74 -11.88
C VAL A 359 -14.75 -4.86 -12.02
N TYR A 360 -14.03 -5.18 -10.93
CA TYR A 360 -12.59 -5.43 -10.96
C TYR A 360 -12.22 -6.49 -11.99
N ASN A 361 -12.85 -7.66 -11.89
CA ASN A 361 -12.54 -8.81 -12.74
C ASN A 361 -12.89 -8.51 -14.21
N SER A 362 -13.98 -7.77 -14.43
CA SER A 362 -14.39 -7.26 -15.74
C SER A 362 -13.34 -6.33 -16.35
N LEU A 363 -12.91 -5.29 -15.62
CA LEU A 363 -11.87 -4.36 -16.06
C LEU A 363 -10.55 -5.08 -16.31
N ARG A 364 -10.12 -5.93 -15.38
CA ARG A 364 -8.87 -6.68 -15.45
C ARG A 364 -8.81 -7.63 -16.65
N ASN A 365 -9.92 -8.29 -16.98
CA ASN A 365 -10.00 -9.15 -18.16
C ASN A 365 -9.96 -8.33 -19.45
N TYR A 366 -10.65 -7.21 -19.48
CA TYR A 366 -10.68 -6.33 -20.65
C TYR A 366 -9.35 -5.59 -20.88
N ALA A 367 -8.62 -5.30 -19.81
CA ALA A 367 -7.31 -4.65 -19.85
C ALA A 367 -6.23 -5.47 -20.59
N LYS A 368 -6.48 -6.74 -20.88
CA LYS A 368 -5.59 -7.57 -21.72
C LYS A 368 -5.46 -7.01 -23.14
N ASP A 369 -6.56 -6.56 -23.74
CA ASP A 369 -6.57 -6.10 -25.13
C ASP A 369 -6.91 -4.60 -25.23
N THR A 370 -6.85 -3.86 -24.11
CA THR A 370 -7.24 -2.45 -24.06
C THR A 370 -6.45 -1.69 -23.01
N GLN A 371 -5.92 -0.51 -23.36
CA GLN A 371 -5.29 0.38 -22.40
C GLN A 371 -6.36 1.20 -21.70
N PHE A 372 -6.40 1.18 -20.37
CA PHE A 372 -7.21 2.13 -19.61
C PHE A 372 -6.36 3.29 -19.12
N ILE A 373 -6.93 4.48 -19.04
CA ILE A 373 -6.32 5.64 -18.40
C ILE A 373 -7.40 6.33 -17.60
N THR A 374 -7.16 6.54 -16.31
CA THR A 374 -8.10 7.23 -15.45
C THR A 374 -7.64 8.66 -15.23
N LEU A 375 -8.54 9.62 -15.47
CA LEU A 375 -8.38 11.04 -15.24
C LEU A 375 -9.28 11.44 -14.08
N GLY A 376 -8.67 11.61 -12.91
CA GLY A 376 -9.37 12.05 -11.70
C GLY A 376 -9.53 13.56 -11.67
N ILE A 377 -10.75 14.08 -11.54
CA ILE A 377 -11.04 15.52 -11.59
C ILE A 377 -11.54 16.03 -10.23
N GLY A 378 -10.90 17.06 -9.67
CA GLY A 378 -11.38 17.75 -8.47
C GLY A 378 -10.52 17.52 -7.22
N LYS A 379 -10.92 18.14 -6.10
CA LYS A 379 -10.15 18.15 -4.85
C LYS A 379 -10.52 17.01 -3.89
N GLU A 380 -11.74 16.53 -3.97
CA GLU A 380 -12.29 15.46 -3.11
C GLU A 380 -12.27 14.12 -3.84
N LEU A 381 -11.12 13.80 -4.44
CA LEU A 381 -10.94 12.53 -5.14
C LEU A 381 -10.98 11.37 -4.15
N ASP A 382 -11.82 10.38 -4.42
CA ASP A 382 -11.72 9.08 -3.77
C ASP A 382 -10.56 8.29 -4.39
N TYR A 383 -9.41 8.40 -3.71
CA TYR A 383 -8.17 7.72 -4.06
C TYR A 383 -8.27 6.20 -3.98
N HIS A 384 -9.20 5.65 -3.19
CA HIS A 384 -9.39 4.21 -3.09
C HIS A 384 -9.93 3.66 -4.42
N ALA A 385 -10.96 4.29 -4.98
CA ALA A 385 -11.49 3.93 -6.28
C ALA A 385 -10.47 4.09 -7.42
N MET A 386 -9.67 5.16 -7.39
CA MET A 386 -8.61 5.37 -8.38
C MET A 386 -7.52 4.29 -8.30
N ASN A 387 -7.09 3.95 -7.08
CA ASN A 387 -6.13 2.87 -6.85
C ASN A 387 -6.71 1.53 -7.30
N PHE A 388 -7.99 1.27 -7.06
CA PHE A 388 -8.66 0.05 -7.50
C PHE A 388 -8.63 -0.12 -9.03
N ILE A 389 -9.00 0.93 -9.78
CA ILE A 389 -8.91 0.90 -11.25
C ILE A 389 -7.46 0.73 -11.68
N SER A 390 -6.53 1.46 -11.06
CA SER A 390 -5.10 1.34 -11.34
C SER A 390 -4.57 -0.08 -11.15
N LEU A 391 -5.01 -0.76 -10.08
CA LEU A 391 -4.70 -2.15 -9.80
C LEU A 391 -5.33 -3.12 -10.80
N ALA A 392 -6.52 -2.82 -11.31
CA ALA A 392 -7.20 -3.65 -12.29
C ALA A 392 -6.55 -3.52 -13.68
N THR A 393 -6.13 -2.31 -14.05
CA THR A 393 -5.70 -1.97 -15.41
C THR A 393 -4.20 -1.83 -15.59
N GLY A 394 -3.46 -1.71 -14.49
CA GLY A 394 -2.00 -1.52 -14.49
C GLY A 394 -1.53 -0.11 -14.85
N THR A 395 -2.43 0.88 -14.82
CA THR A 395 -2.12 2.28 -15.18
C THR A 395 -2.36 3.23 -14.02
N LEU A 396 -1.40 4.10 -13.71
CA LEU A 396 -1.57 5.11 -12.66
C LEU A 396 -2.59 6.19 -13.08
N PRO A 397 -3.44 6.67 -12.15
CA PRO A 397 -4.40 7.73 -12.43
C PRO A 397 -3.68 9.06 -12.65
N ILE A 398 -4.18 9.88 -13.58
CA ILE A 398 -3.76 11.26 -13.80
C ILE A 398 -4.76 12.16 -13.08
N THR A 399 -4.34 12.84 -12.02
CA THR A 399 -5.23 13.70 -11.22
C THR A 399 -5.12 15.17 -11.63
N VAL A 400 -6.27 15.84 -11.75
CA VAL A 400 -6.42 17.28 -12.02
C VAL A 400 -7.14 17.90 -10.82
N ASN A 401 -6.35 18.37 -9.86
CA ASN A 401 -6.89 18.95 -8.63
C ASN A 401 -7.33 20.41 -8.83
N GLU A 402 -6.61 21.13 -9.71
CA GLU A 402 -6.84 22.55 -10.00
C GLU A 402 -6.85 22.82 -11.51
N PRO A 403 -7.72 23.70 -12.03
CA PRO A 403 -7.81 23.99 -13.46
C PRO A 403 -6.52 24.53 -14.09
N ARG A 404 -5.62 25.12 -13.29
CA ARG A 404 -4.34 25.67 -13.78
C ARG A 404 -3.36 24.57 -14.20
N GLU A 405 -3.50 23.36 -13.64
CA GLU A 405 -2.65 22.21 -13.97
C GLU A 405 -3.08 21.51 -15.27
N LEU A 406 -4.24 21.86 -15.82
CA LEU A 406 -4.89 21.15 -16.92
C LEU A 406 -3.95 20.91 -18.12
N ASN A 407 -3.23 21.94 -18.57
CA ASN A 407 -2.30 21.83 -19.70
C ASN A 407 -1.14 20.85 -19.42
N GLN A 408 -0.63 20.81 -18.18
CA GLN A 408 0.41 19.86 -17.80
C GLN A 408 -0.14 18.43 -17.77
N LYS A 409 -1.35 18.24 -17.24
CA LYS A 409 -2.00 16.93 -17.14
C LYS A 409 -2.44 16.40 -18.50
N ILE A 410 -2.82 17.27 -19.44
CA ILE A 410 -3.04 16.92 -20.84
C ILE A 410 -1.76 16.45 -21.51
N THR A 411 -0.66 17.18 -21.31
CA THR A 411 0.65 16.74 -21.81
C THR A 411 0.99 15.35 -21.25
N GLN A 412 0.77 15.13 -19.94
CA GLN A 412 0.98 13.83 -19.30
C GLN A 412 0.09 12.74 -19.92
N PHE A 413 -1.20 13.00 -20.14
CA PHE A 413 -2.13 12.08 -20.80
C PHE A 413 -1.70 11.75 -22.24
N GLN A 414 -1.42 12.78 -23.03
CA GLN A 414 -0.98 12.65 -24.41
C GLN A 414 0.30 11.82 -24.49
N GLN A 415 1.28 12.09 -23.63
CA GLN A 415 2.49 11.28 -23.58
C GLN A 415 2.20 9.83 -23.15
N ALA A 416 1.28 9.58 -22.21
CA ALA A 416 0.94 8.23 -21.77
C ALA A 416 0.30 7.38 -22.89
N VAL A 417 -0.42 8.05 -23.79
CA VAL A 417 -1.08 7.45 -24.96
C VAL A 417 -0.13 7.32 -26.15
N LEU A 418 0.57 8.40 -26.50
CA LEU A 418 1.47 8.49 -27.66
C LEU A 418 2.71 7.62 -27.52
N ASN A 419 3.19 7.38 -26.29
CA ASN A 419 4.46 6.70 -26.08
C ASN A 419 4.38 5.17 -26.09
N SER A 420 3.21 4.61 -26.37
CA SER A 420 3.05 3.18 -26.30
C SER A 420 3.64 2.47 -27.51
N SER A 421 4.79 1.83 -27.29
CA SER A 421 5.62 1.24 -28.35
C SER A 421 5.19 -0.19 -28.73
N ILE A 422 4.67 -0.95 -27.77
CA ILE A 422 4.23 -2.34 -27.96
C ILE A 422 2.89 -2.55 -27.28
N TYR A 423 2.00 -3.31 -27.93
CA TYR A 423 0.73 -3.75 -27.38
C TYR A 423 0.56 -5.28 -27.41
N HIS A 424 -0.38 -5.82 -26.61
CA HIS A 424 -0.66 -7.26 -26.46
C HIS A 424 0.56 -8.10 -26.05
N LEU A 425 1.42 -7.56 -25.19
CA LEU A 425 2.58 -8.28 -24.66
C LEU A 425 2.18 -9.58 -23.93
N LYS A 426 2.86 -10.68 -24.27
CA LYS A 426 2.71 -11.99 -23.63
C LYS A 426 4.07 -12.66 -23.47
N VAL A 427 4.20 -13.42 -22.39
CA VAL A 427 5.34 -14.31 -22.15
C VAL A 427 4.89 -15.75 -22.40
N GLN A 428 5.63 -16.47 -23.23
CA GLN A 428 5.39 -17.88 -23.53
C GLN A 428 6.66 -18.73 -23.40
N SER A 429 6.47 -19.99 -23.03
CA SER A 429 7.54 -20.98 -22.90
C SER A 429 6.93 -22.38 -22.95
N SER A 430 7.64 -23.32 -23.58
CA SER A 430 7.30 -24.75 -23.54
C SER A 430 8.15 -25.53 -22.53
N GLN A 431 9.18 -24.90 -21.97
CA GLN A 431 10.15 -25.52 -21.06
C GLN A 431 9.95 -25.09 -19.60
N ILE A 432 9.29 -23.95 -19.38
CA ILE A 432 9.07 -23.34 -18.06
C ILE A 432 7.58 -23.38 -17.72
N ASN A 433 7.28 -23.75 -16.47
CA ASN A 433 5.94 -23.61 -15.93
C ASN A 433 5.62 -22.14 -15.65
N LEU A 434 4.89 -21.48 -16.55
CA LEU A 434 4.51 -20.07 -16.39
C LEU A 434 3.43 -19.82 -15.33
N ASN A 435 2.93 -20.86 -14.65
CA ASN A 435 2.03 -20.71 -13.50
C ASN A 435 2.71 -20.02 -12.31
N GLU A 436 4.03 -19.89 -12.29
CA GLU A 436 4.75 -19.09 -11.30
C GLU A 436 5.23 -17.74 -11.82
N THR A 437 4.85 -17.38 -13.06
CA THR A 437 5.17 -16.08 -13.67
C THR A 437 4.18 -15.01 -13.23
N LEU A 438 4.71 -13.83 -12.90
CA LEU A 438 3.98 -12.66 -12.42
C LEU A 438 4.49 -11.40 -13.13
N PRO A 439 3.64 -10.37 -13.36
CA PRO A 439 2.20 -10.40 -13.09
C PRO A 439 1.47 -11.38 -14.02
N LYS A 440 0.34 -11.94 -13.56
CA LYS A 440 -0.46 -12.88 -14.39
C LYS A 440 -1.02 -12.26 -15.65
N ASN A 441 -1.35 -10.98 -15.55
CA ASN A 441 -1.69 -10.17 -16.70
C ASN A 441 -0.54 -9.21 -16.90
N PHE A 442 0.18 -9.40 -17.99
CA PHE A 442 1.17 -8.43 -18.42
C PHE A 442 0.48 -7.11 -18.72
N ASN A 443 1.09 -5.99 -18.32
CA ASN A 443 0.68 -4.69 -18.83
C ASN A 443 0.87 -4.74 -20.35
N THR A 444 -0.23 -4.85 -21.06
CA THR A 444 -0.17 -5.19 -22.48
C THR A 444 0.34 -4.06 -23.32
N TYR A 445 0.38 -2.83 -22.77
CA TYR A 445 0.84 -1.62 -23.42
C TYR A 445 2.09 -1.05 -22.74
N LEU A 446 3.22 -1.10 -23.42
CA LEU A 446 4.49 -0.53 -22.95
C LEU A 446 4.56 0.95 -23.37
N ALA A 447 4.47 1.90 -22.42
CA ALA A 447 4.54 3.34 -22.70
C ALA A 447 5.76 4.03 -22.07
N GLN A 448 5.65 4.50 -20.82
CA GLN A 448 6.65 5.36 -20.17
C GLN A 448 7.43 4.71 -19.03
N ASN A 449 7.05 3.48 -18.66
CA ASN A 449 7.73 2.71 -17.63
C ASN A 449 8.17 1.38 -18.24
N SER A 450 9.22 0.81 -17.66
CA SER A 450 9.61 -0.56 -17.93
C SER A 450 8.47 -1.54 -17.61
N VAL A 451 8.36 -2.60 -18.42
CA VAL A 451 7.49 -3.73 -18.09
C VAL A 451 8.36 -4.88 -17.64
N ASN A 452 8.07 -5.39 -16.46
CA ASN A 452 8.86 -6.42 -15.82
C ASN A 452 7.99 -7.63 -15.50
N PHE A 453 8.59 -8.80 -15.59
CA PHE A 453 8.02 -10.03 -15.09
C PHE A 453 9.02 -10.83 -14.32
N VAL A 454 8.50 -11.56 -13.34
CA VAL A 454 9.30 -12.45 -12.52
C VAL A 454 8.68 -13.84 -12.52
N SER A 455 9.51 -14.87 -12.57
CA SER A 455 9.06 -16.26 -12.58
C SER A 455 9.96 -17.14 -11.73
N ARG A 456 9.40 -18.23 -11.20
CA ARG A 456 10.13 -19.27 -10.46
C ARG A 456 9.94 -20.61 -11.14
N ASP A 457 11.01 -21.35 -11.38
CA ASP A 457 10.96 -22.70 -11.94
C ASP A 457 11.93 -23.63 -11.22
N CYS A 458 11.39 -24.65 -10.57
CA CYS A 458 12.18 -25.66 -9.87
C CYS A 458 12.48 -26.90 -10.73
N ASN A 459 12.12 -26.86 -12.02
CA ASN A 459 12.54 -27.86 -12.98
C ASN A 459 13.99 -27.61 -13.44
N ARG A 460 14.88 -28.59 -13.27
CA ARG A 460 16.32 -28.48 -13.61
C ARG A 460 16.64 -28.85 -15.06
N ARG A 461 15.67 -28.76 -15.98
CA ARG A 461 15.86 -29.07 -17.39
C ARG A 461 16.31 -27.83 -18.16
N TYR A 462 17.42 -27.97 -18.90
CA TYR A 462 17.99 -26.95 -19.77
C TYR A 462 18.20 -27.49 -21.18
N PRO A 463 18.31 -26.62 -22.21
CA PRO A 463 18.13 -25.16 -22.14
C PRO A 463 16.67 -24.77 -21.92
N LYS A 464 16.45 -23.66 -21.20
CA LYS A 464 15.11 -23.07 -21.04
C LYS A 464 14.93 -21.98 -22.08
N LYS A 465 13.79 -21.97 -22.75
CA LYS A 465 13.45 -20.94 -23.74
C LYS A 465 12.28 -20.11 -23.26
N ILE A 466 12.43 -18.81 -23.27
CA ILE A 466 11.36 -17.84 -22.99
C ILE A 466 11.22 -16.97 -24.21
N GLU A 467 9.97 -16.78 -24.65
CA GLU A 467 9.65 -15.91 -25.76
C GLU A 467 8.68 -14.83 -25.27
N ILE A 468 9.00 -13.59 -25.60
CA ILE A 468 8.15 -12.44 -25.38
C ILE A 468 7.57 -12.05 -26.74
N ILE A 469 6.25 -12.09 -26.86
CA ILE A 469 5.55 -11.72 -28.08
C ILE A 469 4.68 -10.49 -27.83
N GLY A 470 4.41 -9.72 -28.88
CA GLY A 470 3.48 -8.61 -28.87
C GLY A 470 3.30 -8.04 -30.27
N ASN A 471 2.73 -6.85 -30.36
CA ASN A 471 2.58 -6.10 -31.60
C ASN A 471 3.30 -4.76 -31.47
N GLN A 472 4.17 -4.44 -32.42
CA GLN A 472 4.87 -3.17 -32.49
C GLN A 472 4.45 -2.47 -33.80
N SER A 473 3.68 -1.39 -33.69
CA SER A 473 3.02 -0.79 -34.86
C SER A 473 2.18 -1.83 -35.64
N ASN A 474 2.46 -2.03 -36.93
CA ASN A 474 1.81 -3.01 -37.83
C ASN A 474 2.60 -4.33 -37.98
N GLN A 475 3.61 -4.59 -37.13
CA GLN A 475 4.43 -5.79 -37.18
C GLN A 475 4.34 -6.61 -35.89
N ASN A 476 4.53 -7.92 -36.00
CA ASN A 476 4.65 -8.78 -34.83
C ASN A 476 5.99 -8.52 -34.15
N PHE A 477 5.95 -8.26 -32.86
CA PHE A 477 7.11 -8.20 -32.00
C PHE A 477 7.38 -9.58 -31.41
N THR A 478 8.63 -10.05 -31.49
CA THR A 478 9.03 -11.33 -30.92
C THR A 478 10.47 -11.23 -30.44
N GLN A 479 10.68 -11.53 -29.17
CA GLN A 479 11.99 -11.63 -28.55
C GLN A 479 12.18 -13.01 -27.95
N ASN A 480 13.29 -13.66 -28.31
CA ASN A 480 13.64 -14.99 -27.83
C ASN A 480 14.82 -14.95 -26.87
N PHE A 481 14.67 -15.63 -25.74
CA PHE A 481 15.72 -15.83 -24.75
C PHE A 481 15.99 -17.32 -24.59
N GLU A 482 17.26 -17.71 -24.68
CA GLU A 482 17.72 -19.06 -24.40
C GLU A 482 18.66 -19.05 -23.19
N ILE A 483 18.23 -19.71 -22.13
CA ILE A 483 18.96 -19.83 -20.87
C ILE A 483 19.62 -21.21 -20.88
N LYS A 484 20.91 -21.23 -21.20
CA LYS A 484 21.70 -22.46 -21.25
C LYS A 484 21.99 -22.99 -19.85
N GLN A 485 22.43 -22.10 -18.95
CA GLN A 485 22.57 -22.34 -17.52
C GLN A 485 22.39 -21.01 -16.78
N PRO A 486 21.93 -21.02 -15.51
CA PRO A 486 21.89 -19.83 -14.69
C PRO A 486 23.30 -19.39 -14.33
N ASN A 487 23.53 -18.09 -14.30
CA ASN A 487 24.79 -17.51 -13.82
C ASN A 487 24.50 -16.64 -12.59
N PRO A 488 24.34 -17.24 -11.40
CA PRO A 488 23.97 -16.49 -10.20
C PRO A 488 25.09 -15.53 -9.81
N SER A 489 24.70 -14.31 -9.50
CA SER A 489 25.56 -13.29 -8.87
C SER A 489 24.87 -12.72 -7.63
N GLU A 490 25.64 -12.12 -6.73
CA GLU A 490 25.10 -11.39 -5.57
C GLU A 490 24.13 -10.27 -6.00
N PHE A 491 24.35 -9.67 -7.19
CA PHE A 491 23.47 -8.66 -7.78
C PHE A 491 22.09 -9.20 -8.14
N THR A 492 22.01 -10.46 -8.56
CA THR A 492 20.77 -11.12 -8.98
C THR A 492 20.02 -11.82 -7.85
N GLU A 493 20.60 -11.90 -6.63
CA GLU A 493 19.95 -12.54 -5.48
C GLU A 493 18.58 -11.91 -5.16
N ALA A 494 18.46 -10.59 -5.32
CA ALA A 494 17.22 -9.86 -5.07
C ALA A 494 16.02 -10.36 -5.91
N ILE A 495 16.26 -11.05 -7.03
CA ILE A 495 15.20 -11.57 -7.90
C ILE A 495 14.30 -12.56 -7.15
N LYS A 496 14.86 -13.40 -6.27
CA LYS A 496 14.06 -14.38 -5.51
C LYS A 496 13.09 -13.70 -4.54
N PHE A 497 13.54 -12.63 -3.89
CA PHE A 497 12.71 -11.84 -2.96
C PHE A 497 11.67 -11.02 -3.71
N TYR A 498 12.03 -10.49 -4.90
CA TYR A 498 11.07 -9.82 -5.77
C TYR A 498 9.96 -10.78 -6.22
N TRP A 499 10.32 -12.00 -6.65
CA TRP A 499 9.35 -13.05 -6.97
C TRP A 499 8.44 -13.36 -5.79
N ALA A 500 9.01 -13.61 -4.61
CA ALA A 500 8.26 -13.98 -3.41
C ALA A 500 7.24 -12.89 -3.04
N LYS A 501 7.65 -11.62 -3.08
CA LYS A 501 6.76 -10.48 -2.80
C LYS A 501 5.65 -10.34 -3.83
N GLN A 502 5.98 -10.40 -5.13
CA GLN A 502 4.95 -10.37 -6.18
C GLN A 502 3.96 -11.53 -6.03
N LYS A 503 4.42 -12.72 -5.62
CA LYS A 503 3.58 -13.91 -5.43
C LYS A 503 2.68 -13.76 -4.20
N ILE A 504 3.20 -13.26 -3.08
CA ILE A 504 2.40 -12.96 -1.87
C ILE A 504 1.33 -11.92 -2.21
N ASP A 505 1.68 -10.81 -2.86
CA ASP A 505 0.73 -9.76 -3.26
C ASP A 505 -0.36 -10.32 -4.19
N TYR A 506 0.01 -11.22 -5.10
CA TYR A 506 -0.94 -11.91 -5.98
C TYR A 506 -1.90 -12.82 -5.20
N LEU A 507 -1.38 -13.62 -4.27
CA LEU A 507 -2.15 -14.58 -3.46
C LEU A 507 -3.11 -13.86 -2.51
N LEU A 508 -2.66 -12.79 -1.84
CA LEU A 508 -3.50 -11.95 -0.98
C LEU A 508 -4.69 -11.38 -1.77
N LYS A 509 -4.44 -10.88 -2.98
CA LYS A 509 -5.51 -10.41 -3.88
C LYS A 509 -6.43 -11.54 -4.33
N ASP A 510 -5.92 -12.74 -4.60
CA ASP A 510 -6.73 -13.91 -4.99
C ASP A 510 -7.63 -14.37 -3.82
N GLU A 511 -7.12 -14.30 -2.59
CA GLU A 511 -7.85 -14.63 -1.36
C GLU A 511 -8.94 -13.61 -1.04
N GLU A 512 -8.62 -12.32 -1.13
CA GLU A 512 -9.58 -11.22 -1.00
C GLU A 512 -10.73 -11.38 -2.02
N ARG A 513 -10.40 -11.65 -3.28
CA ARG A 513 -11.37 -11.92 -4.36
C ARG A 513 -12.28 -13.11 -4.06
N CYS A 514 -11.70 -14.24 -3.67
CA CYS A 514 -12.52 -15.41 -3.39
C CYS A 514 -13.38 -15.27 -2.10
N GLY A 515 -13.11 -14.25 -1.28
CA GLY A 515 -13.88 -13.93 -0.08
C GLY A 515 -13.90 -15.06 0.95
N GLU A 516 -14.98 -15.10 1.72
CA GLU A 516 -15.20 -16.02 2.86
C GLU A 516 -14.94 -17.50 2.54
N MET A 517 -15.21 -17.93 1.31
CA MET A 517 -15.02 -19.33 0.91
C MET A 517 -13.53 -19.72 0.92
N CYS A 518 -12.65 -18.90 0.34
CA CYS A 518 -11.22 -19.21 0.30
C CYS A 518 -10.53 -18.94 1.62
N LYS A 519 -10.99 -17.92 2.34
CA LYS A 519 -10.57 -17.67 3.72
C LYS A 519 -10.82 -18.91 4.60
N LYS A 520 -11.94 -19.62 4.41
CA LYS A 520 -12.25 -20.92 5.07
C LYS A 520 -11.39 -22.09 4.59
N ASP A 521 -11.15 -22.20 3.28
CA ASP A 521 -10.29 -23.25 2.68
C ASP A 521 -8.82 -23.12 3.14
N GLY A 522 -8.36 -21.88 3.33
CA GLY A 522 -7.02 -21.54 3.80
C GLY A 522 -5.92 -21.93 2.80
N ARG A 523 -6.26 -22.20 1.54
CA ARG A 523 -5.29 -22.61 0.52
C ARG A 523 -4.28 -21.51 0.20
N TYR A 524 -4.73 -20.26 0.06
CA TYR A 524 -3.88 -19.11 -0.23
C TYR A 524 -3.04 -18.76 0.99
N ARG A 525 -3.65 -18.71 2.18
CA ARG A 525 -2.95 -18.65 3.45
C ARG A 525 -1.78 -19.63 3.56
N LYS A 526 -2.02 -20.94 3.38
CA LYS A 526 -0.96 -21.96 3.49
C LYS A 526 0.20 -21.71 2.53
N GLU A 527 -0.11 -21.22 1.32
CA GLU A 527 0.91 -20.89 0.32
C GLU A 527 1.70 -19.62 0.70
N ILE A 528 1.01 -18.57 1.16
CA ILE A 528 1.63 -17.34 1.69
C ILE A 528 2.50 -17.66 2.90
N GLU A 529 2.03 -18.51 3.82
CA GLU A 529 2.78 -18.92 5.01
C GLU A 529 4.08 -19.63 4.62
N LYS A 530 3.99 -20.56 3.67
CA LYS A 530 5.14 -21.28 3.13
C LYS A 530 6.16 -20.33 2.51
N ILE A 531 5.71 -19.39 1.68
CA ILE A 531 6.61 -18.42 1.02
C ILE A 531 7.23 -17.48 2.06
N GLY A 532 6.43 -16.95 3.00
CA GLY A 532 6.92 -16.09 4.08
C GLY A 532 8.03 -16.75 4.88
N THR A 533 7.86 -18.02 5.25
CA THR A 533 8.89 -18.79 5.97
C THR A 533 10.09 -19.13 5.08
N GLU A 534 9.87 -19.58 3.84
CA GLU A 534 10.94 -19.96 2.90
C GLU A 534 11.91 -18.80 2.62
N PHE A 535 11.38 -17.59 2.43
CA PHE A 535 12.18 -16.41 2.06
C PHE A 535 12.48 -15.47 3.23
N ASN A 536 12.09 -15.85 4.45
CA ASN A 536 12.22 -15.01 5.65
C ASN A 536 11.58 -13.61 5.49
N ILE A 537 10.35 -13.59 4.98
CA ILE A 537 9.59 -12.36 4.67
C ILE A 537 8.44 -12.20 5.66
N SER A 538 8.17 -10.96 6.07
CA SER A 538 6.97 -10.59 6.84
C SER A 538 5.75 -10.55 5.90
N THR A 539 4.65 -11.15 6.33
CA THR A 539 3.39 -11.19 5.57
C THR A 539 2.23 -10.95 6.55
N PRO A 540 0.99 -10.80 6.08
CA PRO A 540 -0.17 -10.84 6.98
C PRO A 540 -0.22 -12.11 7.85
N TYR A 541 0.40 -13.22 7.42
CA TYR A 541 0.30 -14.53 8.08
C TYR A 541 1.58 -14.97 8.78
N ASN A 542 2.66 -14.21 8.62
CA ASN A 542 3.98 -14.50 9.15
C ASN A 542 4.57 -13.28 9.84
N LEU A 543 5.14 -13.51 11.02
CA LEU A 543 5.86 -12.48 11.76
C LEU A 543 7.35 -12.76 11.73
N LEU A 544 8.13 -11.69 11.56
CA LEU A 544 9.56 -11.72 11.84
C LEU A 544 9.74 -11.64 13.35
N ILE A 545 10.21 -12.73 13.95
CA ILE A 545 10.45 -12.87 15.38
C ILE A 545 11.92 -13.15 15.66
N GLN A 546 12.39 -12.82 16.86
CA GLN A 546 13.71 -13.24 17.29
C GLN A 546 13.74 -14.76 17.55
N LYS A 547 14.70 -15.45 16.95
CA LYS A 547 14.85 -16.89 17.12
C LYS A 547 15.15 -17.23 18.58
N GLY A 548 14.33 -18.09 19.17
CA GLY A 548 14.43 -18.47 20.58
C GLY A 548 13.86 -17.46 21.58
N ASN A 549 13.35 -16.31 21.12
CA ASN A 549 12.65 -15.32 21.95
C ASN A 549 11.36 -14.89 21.26
N ILE A 550 10.26 -15.54 21.65
CA ILE A 550 8.95 -15.43 21.04
C ILE A 550 8.10 -14.37 21.77
N GLU A 551 8.71 -13.40 22.46
CA GLU A 551 7.99 -12.33 23.20
C GLU A 551 8.14 -10.94 22.55
N ASN A 552 9.04 -10.78 21.57
CA ASN A 552 9.28 -9.53 20.86
C ASN A 552 8.70 -9.61 19.44
N TYR A 553 7.46 -9.13 19.27
CA TYR A 553 6.78 -9.03 17.97
C TYR A 553 6.83 -7.60 17.45
N ASN A 554 6.38 -7.37 16.21
CA ASN A 554 6.19 -6.04 15.62
C ASN A 554 5.34 -6.18 14.35
N ASN A 555 4.10 -6.65 14.46
CA ASN A 555 3.15 -6.46 13.36
C ASN A 555 1.70 -6.55 13.81
N ASP A 556 0.91 -5.61 13.30
CA ASP A 556 -0.47 -5.35 13.68
C ASP A 556 -1.39 -5.54 12.47
N TYR A 557 -1.65 -6.80 12.09
CA TYR A 557 -2.67 -7.11 11.08
C TYR A 557 -3.95 -7.59 11.75
N ASP A 558 -5.09 -7.13 11.24
CA ASP A 558 -6.46 -7.62 11.48
C ASP A 558 -7.04 -7.86 10.09
N THR A 559 -6.94 -9.11 9.60
CA THR A 559 -7.14 -9.44 8.19
C THR A 559 -8.63 -9.52 7.82
N ASP A 560 -9.54 -9.78 8.75
CA ASP A 560 -10.98 -9.76 8.48
C ASP A 560 -11.71 -8.51 8.98
N GLY A 561 -10.98 -7.61 9.67
CA GLY A 561 -11.48 -6.31 10.09
C GLY A 561 -12.60 -6.43 11.11
N ASP A 562 -12.54 -7.45 11.96
CA ASP A 562 -13.50 -7.69 13.03
C ASP A 562 -13.11 -7.01 14.37
N GLY A 563 -11.93 -6.36 14.40
CA GLY A 563 -11.40 -5.66 15.55
C GLY A 563 -10.60 -6.55 16.51
N VAL A 564 -10.32 -7.80 16.12
CA VAL A 564 -9.40 -8.73 16.80
C VAL A 564 -8.16 -8.88 15.95
N MET A 565 -6.98 -8.57 16.50
CA MET A 565 -5.74 -8.70 15.76
C MET A 565 -5.52 -10.16 15.33
N ASP A 566 -4.95 -10.41 14.15
CA ASP A 566 -4.67 -11.74 13.58
C ASP A 566 -3.86 -12.65 14.50
N ILE A 567 -3.17 -12.10 15.50
CA ILE A 567 -2.42 -12.83 16.52
C ILE A 567 -3.27 -13.22 17.75
N GLU A 568 -4.39 -12.53 17.99
CA GLU A 568 -5.39 -12.81 19.03
C GLU A 568 -6.66 -13.51 18.48
N ASP A 569 -6.88 -13.45 17.16
CA ASP A 569 -8.01 -14.04 16.44
C ASP A 569 -7.89 -15.55 16.10
N GLU A 570 -8.65 -16.45 16.73
CA GLU A 570 -8.77 -17.87 16.38
C GLU A 570 -9.23 -18.15 14.95
N CYS A 571 -9.96 -17.23 14.31
CA CYS A 571 -10.35 -17.24 12.90
C CYS A 571 -10.00 -15.92 12.19
N PRO A 572 -8.70 -15.59 11.98
CA PRO A 572 -8.22 -14.28 11.45
C PRO A 572 -8.79 -13.81 10.10
N TYR A 573 -9.62 -14.64 9.48
CA TYR A 573 -10.11 -14.49 8.11
C TYR A 573 -11.61 -14.68 8.01
N ILE A 574 -12.33 -14.93 9.10
CA ILE A 574 -13.76 -15.17 9.02
C ILE A 574 -14.38 -14.22 10.01
N LYS A 575 -14.86 -13.10 9.48
CA LYS A 575 -15.27 -11.95 10.29
C LYS A 575 -16.07 -12.40 11.50
N GLY A 576 -15.43 -12.38 12.65
CA GLY A 576 -16.01 -12.81 13.90
C GLY A 576 -16.33 -11.61 14.75
N ASN A 577 -15.99 -11.76 16.02
CA ASN A 577 -15.95 -10.66 16.95
C ASN A 577 -15.00 -11.05 18.08
N ARG A 578 -14.56 -10.08 18.88
CA ARG A 578 -13.72 -10.31 20.06
C ARG A 578 -14.26 -11.29 21.11
N PHE A 579 -15.54 -11.70 21.05
CA PHE A 579 -16.14 -12.67 21.97
C PHE A 579 -16.04 -14.11 21.49
N GLY A 580 -15.92 -14.31 20.17
CA GLY A 580 -15.55 -15.59 19.56
C GLY A 580 -14.05 -15.76 19.40
N ASN A 581 -13.22 -14.94 20.08
CA ASN A 581 -11.80 -14.76 19.78
C ASN A 581 -11.61 -14.55 18.27
N GLY A 582 -12.39 -13.67 17.65
CA GLY A 582 -12.38 -13.37 16.23
C GLY A 582 -12.95 -14.45 15.29
N CYS A 583 -13.52 -15.53 15.84
CA CYS A 583 -14.37 -16.45 15.08
C CYS A 583 -15.84 -16.04 15.03
N PRO A 584 -16.57 -16.35 13.94
CA PRO A 584 -18.02 -16.24 13.91
C PRO A 584 -18.62 -17.26 14.87
N GLU A 585 -19.62 -16.83 15.65
CA GLU A 585 -20.29 -17.63 16.65
C GLU A 585 -21.02 -18.83 16.04
N ASN A 586 -20.32 -19.95 15.86
CA ASN A 586 -20.93 -21.25 15.61
C ASN A 586 -20.64 -22.14 16.82
N ASN A 587 -21.62 -22.20 17.74
CA ASN A 587 -21.74 -23.09 18.91
C ASN A 587 -21.42 -22.49 20.29
N LEU A 588 -21.87 -21.28 20.61
CA LEU A 588 -22.09 -20.89 22.01
C LEU A 588 -23.53 -21.28 22.39
N SER A 589 -23.68 -22.39 23.11
CA SER A 589 -24.96 -22.83 23.66
C SER A 589 -25.67 -21.68 24.41
N ASP A 590 -26.97 -21.50 24.16
CA ASP A 590 -27.87 -20.41 24.58
C ASP A 590 -27.82 -19.99 26.06
N LYS A 591 -27.13 -20.72 26.94
CA LYS A 591 -26.99 -20.41 28.38
C LYS A 591 -25.86 -19.44 28.75
N LYS A 592 -24.85 -19.22 27.90
CA LYS A 592 -23.76 -18.25 28.20
C LYS A 592 -24.04 -16.83 27.67
N ILE A 593 -24.98 -16.68 26.75
CA ILE A 593 -25.33 -15.42 26.06
C ILE A 593 -25.89 -14.36 27.03
N GLY A 594 -26.61 -14.77 28.08
CA GLY A 594 -27.29 -13.84 28.99
C GLY A 594 -26.37 -12.91 29.80
N ASN A 595 -25.16 -13.36 30.14
CA ASN A 595 -24.20 -12.51 30.87
C ASN A 595 -23.27 -11.73 29.92
N TYR A 596 -22.90 -12.31 28.78
CA TYR A 596 -22.00 -11.69 27.81
C TYR A 596 -22.65 -10.55 27.00
N VAL A 597 -23.93 -10.67 26.63
CA VAL A 597 -24.68 -9.61 25.92
C VAL A 597 -24.89 -8.38 26.80
N GLN A 598 -25.01 -8.58 28.11
CA GLN A 598 -25.16 -7.49 29.08
C GLN A 598 -23.87 -6.67 29.22
N ASP A 599 -22.72 -7.33 29.36
CA ASP A 599 -21.42 -6.65 29.51
C ASP A 599 -20.95 -5.98 28.21
N TYR A 600 -21.20 -6.59 27.04
CA TYR A 600 -20.88 -5.99 25.75
C TYR A 600 -21.82 -4.84 25.37
N SER A 601 -23.12 -4.96 25.64
CA SER A 601 -24.06 -3.85 25.48
C SER A 601 -23.65 -2.67 26.36
N ASN A 602 -23.19 -2.92 27.60
CA ASN A 602 -22.68 -1.87 28.48
C ASN A 602 -21.42 -1.19 27.92
N TYR A 603 -20.46 -1.95 27.37
CA TYR A 603 -19.24 -1.40 26.78
C TYR A 603 -19.46 -0.56 25.50
N LEU A 604 -20.31 -1.04 24.58
CA LEU A 604 -20.67 -0.27 23.37
C LEU A 604 -21.53 0.95 23.71
N MET A 605 -22.33 0.85 24.78
CA MET A 605 -23.04 1.98 25.35
C MET A 605 -22.12 2.95 26.10
N GLU A 606 -20.82 2.65 26.29
CA GLU A 606 -19.98 3.43 27.19
C GLU A 606 -19.18 4.58 26.58
N THR A 607 -18.81 4.57 25.28
CA THR A 607 -18.04 5.69 24.72
C THR A 607 -18.24 5.95 23.22
N VAL A 608 -18.48 7.19 22.83
CA VAL A 608 -18.16 7.77 21.51
C VAL A 608 -17.26 8.96 21.77
N GLU A 609 -16.01 8.90 21.34
CA GLU A 609 -15.00 9.92 21.67
C GLU A 609 -14.99 11.11 20.69
N PHE A 610 -14.58 12.28 21.18
CA PHE A 610 -14.57 13.53 20.42
C PHE A 610 -13.21 14.22 20.46
N ASP A 611 -12.87 14.85 19.34
CA ASP A 611 -11.68 15.70 19.24
C ASP A 611 -11.78 16.91 20.18
N PHE A 612 -10.62 17.49 20.50
CA PHE A 612 -10.53 18.68 21.32
C PHE A 612 -11.38 19.81 20.74
N ASP A 613 -12.18 20.44 21.60
CA ASP A 613 -13.08 21.56 21.25
C ASP A 613 -14.16 21.27 20.19
N LYS A 614 -14.33 20.00 19.77
CA LYS A 614 -15.29 19.62 18.73
C LYS A 614 -16.50 18.87 19.26
N ALA A 615 -17.62 19.03 18.56
CA ALA A 615 -18.87 18.28 18.76
C ALA A 615 -19.28 17.43 17.54
N GLU A 616 -18.45 17.42 16.50
CA GLU A 616 -18.63 16.59 15.32
C GLU A 616 -18.22 15.14 15.62
N ILE A 617 -19.02 14.17 15.15
CA ILE A 617 -18.72 12.75 15.27
C ILE A 617 -17.59 12.43 14.30
N ARG A 618 -16.53 11.76 14.77
CA ARG A 618 -15.39 11.41 13.93
C ARG A 618 -15.78 10.29 12.97
N ALA A 619 -15.20 10.30 11.76
CA ALA A 619 -15.49 9.30 10.73
C ALA A 619 -15.30 7.85 11.23
N ILE A 620 -14.28 7.61 12.07
CA ILE A 620 -13.96 6.31 12.65
C ILE A 620 -15.01 5.78 13.64
N ASP A 621 -15.85 6.66 14.20
CA ASP A 621 -16.85 6.29 15.21
C ASP A 621 -18.22 5.92 14.60
N TYR A 622 -18.44 6.18 13.31
CA TYR A 622 -19.69 5.81 12.65
C TYR A 622 -19.97 4.29 12.64
N PRO A 623 -19.00 3.39 12.36
CA PRO A 623 -19.23 1.95 12.47
C PRO A 623 -19.67 1.51 13.87
N LYS A 624 -19.03 2.05 14.91
CA LYS A 624 -19.38 1.79 16.32
C LYS A 624 -20.79 2.27 16.64
N LEU A 625 -21.18 3.44 16.14
CA LEU A 625 -22.54 3.96 16.29
C LEU A 625 -23.57 3.13 15.52
N ASP A 626 -23.23 2.58 14.35
CA ASP A 626 -24.09 1.67 13.60
C ASP A 626 -24.34 0.35 14.37
N GLU A 627 -23.35 -0.16 15.10
CA GLU A 627 -23.52 -1.29 16.03
C GLU A 627 -24.48 -0.94 17.18
N VAL A 628 -24.34 0.25 17.77
CA VAL A 628 -25.25 0.76 18.82
C VAL A 628 -26.68 0.86 18.27
N VAL A 629 -26.86 1.34 17.03
CA VAL A 629 -28.16 1.38 16.36
C VAL A 629 -28.75 -0.02 16.23
N ALA A 630 -27.96 -1.01 15.80
CA ALA A 630 -28.42 -2.39 15.66
C ALA A 630 -28.90 -2.96 17.01
N ILE A 631 -28.17 -2.70 18.10
CA ILE A 631 -28.55 -3.11 19.46
C ILE A 631 -29.86 -2.44 19.88
N MET A 632 -30.00 -1.13 19.67
CA MET A 632 -31.19 -0.36 20.05
C MET A 632 -32.44 -0.73 19.23
N LYS A 633 -32.27 -1.14 17.97
CA LYS A 633 -33.36 -1.68 17.13
C LYS A 633 -33.86 -3.03 17.63
N ARG A 634 -32.97 -3.90 18.11
CA ARG A 634 -33.33 -5.19 18.72
C ARG A 634 -34.00 -5.05 20.09
N ASN A 635 -33.84 -3.90 20.75
CA ASN A 635 -34.34 -3.63 22.09
C ASN A 635 -35.34 -2.46 22.13
N PRO A 636 -36.48 -2.51 21.40
CA PRO A 636 -37.34 -1.34 21.17
C PRO A 636 -38.03 -0.77 22.42
N SER A 637 -38.18 -1.55 23.50
CA SER A 637 -38.81 -1.14 24.76
C SER A 637 -37.93 -0.27 25.67
N HIS A 638 -36.60 -0.31 25.49
CA HIS A 638 -35.66 0.40 26.35
C HIS A 638 -35.60 1.90 25.99
N HIS A 639 -35.51 2.72 27.03
CA HIS A 639 -35.24 4.15 26.94
C HIS A 639 -33.80 4.43 27.38
N PHE A 640 -33.17 5.43 26.80
CA PHE A 640 -31.76 5.74 27.04
C PHE A 640 -31.55 7.21 27.41
N VAL A 641 -30.54 7.45 28.25
CA VAL A 641 -29.96 8.76 28.53
C VAL A 641 -28.64 8.86 27.78
N ILE A 642 -28.48 9.90 26.96
CA ILE A 642 -27.25 10.23 26.23
C ILE A 642 -26.51 11.28 27.07
N GLU A 643 -25.46 10.86 27.76
CA GLU A 643 -24.61 11.70 28.58
C GLU A 643 -23.44 12.23 27.76
N GLY A 644 -23.32 13.55 27.64
CA GLY A 644 -22.14 14.19 27.03
C GLY A 644 -21.12 14.56 28.09
N HIS A 645 -19.83 14.37 27.78
CA HIS A 645 -18.70 14.70 28.66
C HIS A 645 -17.61 15.49 27.91
N THR A 646 -16.84 16.27 28.65
CA THR A 646 -15.64 16.99 28.20
C THR A 646 -14.43 16.61 29.05
N ASP A 647 -13.23 17.03 28.61
CA ASP A 647 -12.09 17.13 29.53
C ASP A 647 -12.24 18.38 30.42
N ALA A 648 -11.32 18.55 31.38
CA ALA A 648 -11.32 19.67 32.31
C ALA A 648 -10.71 20.97 31.74
N VAL A 649 -10.53 21.08 30.41
CA VAL A 649 -10.00 22.30 29.79
C VAL A 649 -11.14 23.29 29.55
N GLY A 650 -11.00 24.53 30.01
CA GLY A 650 -12.00 25.60 29.81
C GLY A 650 -12.96 25.79 30.99
N THR A 651 -13.89 26.74 30.84
CA THR A 651 -14.84 27.08 31.92
C THR A 651 -15.94 26.03 32.06
N GLU A 652 -16.52 25.92 33.26
CA GLU A 652 -17.64 25.00 33.52
C GLU A 652 -18.81 25.27 32.57
N SER A 653 -19.23 26.53 32.42
CA SER A 653 -20.30 26.92 31.50
C SER A 653 -20.02 26.51 30.05
N TYR A 654 -18.77 26.63 29.60
CA TYR A 654 -18.39 26.22 28.24
C TYR A 654 -18.48 24.71 28.06
N ASN A 655 -17.95 23.97 29.03
CA ASN A 655 -17.92 22.51 29.00
C ASN A 655 -19.32 21.88 29.10
N ILE A 656 -20.23 22.51 29.84
CA ILE A 656 -21.66 22.14 29.83
C ILE A 656 -22.25 22.31 28.42
N ASP A 657 -22.06 23.46 27.76
CA ASP A 657 -22.55 23.68 26.39
C ASP A 657 -21.95 22.68 25.38
N LEU A 658 -20.63 22.49 25.41
CA LEU A 658 -19.93 21.57 24.49
C LEU A 658 -20.41 20.12 24.67
N SER A 659 -20.58 19.67 25.92
CA SER A 659 -21.11 18.34 26.20
C SER A 659 -22.55 18.15 25.70
N GLN A 660 -23.39 19.19 25.80
CA GLN A 660 -24.74 19.19 25.25
C GLN A 660 -24.73 19.07 23.71
N ARG A 661 -23.84 19.80 23.03
CA ARG A 661 -23.69 19.72 21.57
C ARG A 661 -23.26 18.32 21.10
N ARG A 662 -22.33 17.68 21.81
CA ARG A 662 -21.90 16.29 21.53
C ARG A 662 -23.03 15.28 21.65
N ALA A 663 -23.79 15.35 22.75
CA ALA A 663 -24.93 14.47 22.96
C ALA A 663 -26.03 14.70 21.90
N ASN A 664 -26.26 15.94 21.48
CA ASN A 664 -27.16 16.28 20.38
C ASN A 664 -26.70 15.69 19.03
N ALA A 665 -25.40 15.76 18.71
CA ALA A 665 -24.86 15.20 17.47
C ALA A 665 -25.11 13.69 17.38
N VAL A 666 -24.84 12.96 18.47
CA VAL A 666 -25.11 11.52 18.57
C VAL A 666 -26.62 11.23 18.48
N LEU A 667 -27.47 12.00 19.17
CA LEU A 667 -28.92 11.84 19.08
C LEU A 667 -29.42 12.01 17.64
N ASN A 668 -28.95 13.04 16.94
CA ASN A 668 -29.35 13.32 15.56
C ASN A 668 -28.99 12.14 14.65
N TYR A 669 -27.78 11.60 14.78
CA TYR A 669 -27.34 10.42 14.05
C TYR A 669 -28.23 9.19 14.32
N LEU A 670 -28.56 8.91 15.59
CA LEU A 670 -29.43 7.79 15.96
C LEU A 670 -30.83 7.93 15.36
N VAL A 671 -31.38 9.14 15.35
CA VAL A 671 -32.69 9.43 14.75
C VAL A 671 -32.65 9.30 13.24
N GLU A 672 -31.59 9.78 12.58
CA GLU A 672 -31.36 9.62 11.14
C GLU A 672 -31.31 8.15 10.73
N LYS A 673 -30.71 7.29 11.56
CA LYS A 673 -30.66 5.83 11.37
C LYS A 673 -31.98 5.10 11.69
N GLY A 674 -33.04 5.84 11.99
CA GLY A 674 -34.41 5.35 12.12
C GLY A 674 -34.85 4.98 13.54
N LEU A 675 -34.15 5.44 14.59
CA LEU A 675 -34.58 5.23 15.97
C LEU A 675 -35.55 6.34 16.41
N ASN A 676 -36.60 5.98 17.15
CA ASN A 676 -37.59 6.94 17.63
C ASN A 676 -36.98 7.90 18.68
N LYS A 677 -36.99 9.20 18.40
CA LYS A 677 -36.46 10.26 19.26
C LYS A 677 -36.99 10.21 20.71
N ASN A 678 -38.25 9.80 20.92
CA ASN A 678 -38.87 9.74 22.25
C ASN A 678 -38.22 8.71 23.19
N ARG A 679 -37.37 7.83 22.65
CA ARG A 679 -36.61 6.84 23.43
C ARG A 679 -35.38 7.43 24.11
N PHE A 680 -35.05 8.69 23.83
CA PHE A 680 -33.80 9.31 24.28
C PHE A 680 -34.06 10.56 25.11
N SER A 681 -33.20 10.76 26.11
CA SER A 681 -33.06 12.02 26.84
C SER A 681 -31.58 12.39 26.90
N ILE A 682 -31.25 13.68 26.99
CA ILE A 682 -29.86 14.14 27.02
C ILE A 682 -29.50 14.63 28.43
N SER A 683 -28.26 14.35 28.86
CA SER A 683 -27.66 14.93 30.06
C SER A 683 -26.28 15.50 29.73
N ALA A 684 -26.11 16.81 29.88
CA ALA A 684 -24.82 17.47 29.76
C ALA A 684 -24.04 17.39 31.08
N LYS A 685 -22.88 16.74 31.08
CA LYS A 685 -22.04 16.58 32.29
C LYS A 685 -20.84 17.53 32.33
N GLY A 686 -20.42 18.09 31.19
CA GLY A 686 -19.14 18.78 31.09
C GLY A 686 -18.00 17.92 31.63
N PHE A 687 -17.15 18.49 32.49
CA PHE A 687 -16.08 17.76 33.19
C PHE A 687 -16.44 17.31 34.61
N SER A 688 -17.71 17.42 35.03
CA SER A 688 -18.10 17.02 36.40
C SER A 688 -18.01 15.50 36.64
N ASP A 689 -17.97 14.70 35.57
CA ASP A 689 -17.90 13.23 35.61
C ASP A 689 -16.84 12.70 34.61
N LEU A 690 -15.58 12.96 34.91
CA LEU A 690 -14.42 12.47 34.15
C LEU A 690 -14.26 10.96 34.29
N LYS A 691 -13.90 10.29 33.19
CA LYS A 691 -13.50 8.86 33.21
C LYS A 691 -12.20 8.70 33.98
N HIS A 692 -11.24 9.57 33.70
CA HIS A 692 -9.97 9.69 34.41
C HIS A 692 -10.08 10.89 35.36
N LYS A 693 -10.52 10.62 36.59
CA LYS A 693 -10.79 11.66 37.61
C LYS A 693 -9.56 12.46 38.00
N GLU A 694 -8.38 11.88 37.86
CA GLU A 694 -7.10 12.54 38.11
C GLU A 694 -6.81 13.69 37.14
N CYS A 695 -7.51 13.75 36.00
CA CYS A 695 -7.35 14.78 34.96
C CYS A 695 -8.09 16.10 35.25
N ASN A 696 -8.33 16.41 36.52
CA ASN A 696 -8.80 17.73 36.94
C ASN A 696 -7.80 18.33 37.96
N PRO A 697 -6.99 19.32 37.55
CA PRO A 697 -6.97 20.01 36.25
C PRO A 697 -6.44 19.14 35.10
N ALA A 698 -6.84 19.44 33.86
CA ALA A 698 -6.51 18.65 32.66
C ALA A 698 -5.00 18.46 32.43
N ALA A 699 -4.17 19.39 32.92
CA ALA A 699 -2.71 19.35 32.84
C ALA A 699 -2.08 18.17 33.62
N ASN A 700 -2.82 17.54 34.54
CA ASN A 700 -2.37 16.35 35.27
C ASN A 700 -2.31 15.11 34.38
N CYS A 701 -2.88 15.17 33.18
CA CYS A 701 -3.01 14.05 32.27
C CYS A 701 -2.41 14.33 30.91
N ILE A 702 -1.80 13.28 30.36
CA ILE A 702 -1.42 13.20 28.94
C ILE A 702 -2.66 13.17 28.04
N ASP A 703 -2.50 13.66 26.81
CA ASP A 703 -3.62 13.98 25.91
C ASP A 703 -4.57 12.82 25.63
N TRP A 704 -4.10 11.57 25.60
CA TRP A 704 -4.99 10.43 25.36
C TRP A 704 -5.95 10.18 26.53
N LYS A 705 -5.57 10.46 27.78
CA LYS A 705 -6.49 10.39 28.93
C LYS A 705 -7.52 11.51 28.87
N ASN A 706 -7.10 12.71 28.48
CA ASN A 706 -8.02 13.82 28.22
C ASN A 706 -8.95 13.50 27.03
N PHE A 707 -8.45 12.80 26.02
CA PHE A 707 -9.22 12.32 24.88
C PHE A 707 -10.33 11.36 25.31
N GLU A 708 -10.05 10.36 26.14
CA GLU A 708 -11.10 9.47 26.66
C GLU A 708 -12.11 10.17 27.57
N ASN A 709 -11.74 11.31 28.18
CA ASN A 709 -12.69 12.14 28.92
C ASN A 709 -13.69 12.85 27.99
N ARG A 710 -13.29 13.20 26.76
CA ARG A 710 -14.14 13.80 25.73
C ARG A 710 -15.00 12.72 25.06
N ARG A 711 -16.13 12.36 25.67
CA ARG A 711 -16.96 11.25 25.21
C ARG A 711 -18.46 11.50 25.33
N VAL A 712 -19.24 10.68 24.65
CA VAL A 712 -20.66 10.44 24.93
C VAL A 712 -20.84 9.03 25.46
N ARG A 713 -21.70 8.88 26.47
CA ARG A 713 -22.11 7.60 27.07
C ARG A 713 -23.62 7.44 27.00
N PHE A 714 -24.09 6.22 26.79
CA PHE A 714 -25.49 5.83 26.89
C PHE A 714 -25.74 5.13 28.23
N LYS A 715 -26.84 5.50 28.90
CA LYS A 715 -27.36 4.78 30.07
C LYS A 715 -28.78 4.32 29.80
N ILE A 716 -29.10 3.08 30.16
CA ILE A 716 -30.48 2.59 30.14
C ILE A 716 -31.25 3.26 31.28
N LYS A 717 -32.49 3.70 30.99
CA LYS A 717 -33.40 4.31 31.96
C LYS A 717 -34.31 3.28 32.65
#